data_AF-A0A4Z1HQR4-F1
#
_entry.id   AF-A0A4Z1HQR4-F1
#
_cell.length_a   1.000
_cell.length_b   1.000
_cell.length_c   1.000
_cell.angle_alpha   90.00
_cell.angle_beta   90.00
_cell.angle_gamma   90.00
#
_symmetry.space_group_name_H-M   'P 1'
#
loop_
_entity.id
_entity.type
_entity.pdbx_description
1 polymer ?
#
loop_
_entity_poly.entity_id
_entity_poly.type
_entity_poly.pdbx_seq_one_letter_code
_entity_poly.pdbx_strand_id
1 'polypeptide(L)'
;MDVTWMMDMEDSPIRGGIIEGDAGIGKTVTMLMLIYFQWKKKRNMHGVQHLQTLILAPSTLTGVWFDDFIKFFKNLLVCKLFLPDTQIYGADREEARDGKTAKDLDDYLGSLDTADPDTSKIFIISSYTCFPERVFSQDGGDGKILLKNKHKFARLIGDEFHYLKNFGTNMSKCVTAFKFKSILGATGTPILNKVDDLYGYLVLFARCRGYFSTPDLPKKDDMSSLFRIYDDADSSYVSYLADTSPENTEMFRDANQKGYPIQMLCPQAFRLIGGRSKWTPEACRLVLRPILKLIQLRRFMGKRIELTPGEFVTPGESVPPHKMLTVHLTMPRDVHEKYKKMTRTWKDRVGDGERHDDDIEDDVPTHTINIQANRGLMHASFDPSLASLTVTVKEGLRSGCSKEVNQWRSLDNDHGATFKFLKSKSANEQKYTPYSERLPMAVTLMYDSLKLRFIMLQLFIWKKQGERAVIFFKWPMPQWACESLLELLQFKVLSLCAWHTTAEREEIIRKFNEDKFECDALLINYPIGAHGLNIQERARFMILAEYAHSMEIFRKAGGRLVRIGATRAVLILILHTVGTHDDALRLNLLKKLIPRITAEAVFPTENEREIRREAMWMARTLLGVNGVVVPKELENTRDGAGAFSPDYYNTRDLDSADGAQSDEDGIEETDSDDECNASINSARSDSMELEHYAMDRSF
;
A
#
# COMPACT_ATOMS: atom_id res chain seq x y z
N MET A 1 24.59 -9.54 -0.07
CA MET A 1 24.43 -8.24 -0.77
C MET A 1 23.49 -7.30 -0.03
N ASP A 2 22.22 -7.64 0.20
CA ASP A 2 21.25 -6.72 0.84
C ASP A 2 21.70 -6.31 2.23
N VAL A 3 22.15 -7.27 3.03
CA VAL A 3 22.73 -7.01 4.36
C VAL A 3 23.97 -6.10 4.25
N THR A 4 24.83 -6.32 3.26
CA THR A 4 26.02 -5.49 3.03
C THR A 4 25.62 -4.05 2.77
N TRP A 5 24.68 -3.81 1.86
CA TRP A 5 24.16 -2.47 1.59
C TRP A 5 23.56 -1.83 2.85
N MET A 6 22.81 -2.58 3.67
CA MET A 6 22.28 -2.05 4.93
C MET A 6 23.39 -1.69 5.93
N MET A 7 24.43 -2.52 6.04
CA MET A 7 25.60 -2.21 6.88
C MET A 7 26.31 -0.95 6.38
N ASP A 8 26.50 -0.82 5.07
CA ASP A 8 27.10 0.37 4.45
C ASP A 8 26.25 1.61 4.74
N MET A 9 24.92 1.51 4.69
CA MET A 9 24.02 2.61 5.06
C MET A 9 24.13 3.02 6.54
N GLU A 10 24.29 2.06 7.46
CA GLU A 10 24.51 2.36 8.88
C GLU A 10 25.84 3.08 9.13
N ASP A 11 26.88 2.70 8.39
CA ASP A 11 28.22 3.27 8.52
C ASP A 11 28.38 4.57 7.71
N SER A 12 27.53 4.79 6.71
CA SER A 12 27.52 5.99 5.89
C SER A 12 27.07 7.23 6.68
N PRO A 13 27.40 8.44 6.19
CA PRO A 13 26.85 9.69 6.72
C PRO A 13 25.32 9.81 6.65
N ILE A 14 24.64 9.01 5.81
CA ILE A 14 23.18 9.00 5.70
C ILE A 14 22.55 8.44 6.99
N ARG A 15 23.13 7.37 7.54
CA ARG A 15 22.65 6.64 8.74
C ARG A 15 21.21 6.14 8.65
N GLY A 16 20.70 6.00 7.43
CA GLY A 16 19.32 5.63 7.18
C GLY A 16 19.14 5.01 5.80
N GLY A 17 18.09 4.20 5.67
CA GLY A 17 17.86 3.47 4.44
C GLY A 17 16.55 2.71 4.43
N ILE A 18 16.03 2.46 3.24
CA ILE A 18 14.77 1.76 3.01
C ILE A 18 15.00 0.61 2.04
N ILE A 19 14.70 -0.60 2.48
CA ILE A 19 14.55 -1.74 1.58
C ILE A 19 13.12 -1.75 1.06
N GLU A 20 12.98 -1.46 -0.22
CA GLU A 20 11.77 -1.78 -0.96
C GLU A 20 11.89 -3.14 -1.61
N GLY A 21 10.83 -3.92 -1.47
CA GLY A 21 10.70 -5.12 -2.28
C GLY A 21 9.33 -5.73 -2.22
N ASP A 22 9.07 -6.66 -3.13
CA ASP A 22 7.82 -7.41 -3.12
C ASP A 22 7.70 -8.27 -1.86
N ALA A 23 6.47 -8.63 -1.50
CA ALA A 23 6.22 -9.55 -0.40
C ALA A 23 6.86 -10.92 -0.72
N GLY A 24 7.49 -11.54 0.28
CA GLY A 24 8.11 -12.86 0.13
C GLY A 24 9.59 -12.89 -0.24
N ILE A 25 10.26 -11.74 -0.43
CA ILE A 25 11.72 -11.68 -0.69
C ILE A 25 12.58 -12.00 0.55
N GLY A 26 11.96 -12.20 1.73
CA GLY A 26 12.70 -12.55 2.96
C GLY A 26 13.26 -11.34 3.72
N LYS A 27 12.52 -10.22 3.74
CA LYS A 27 12.94 -8.96 4.41
C LYS A 27 13.20 -9.16 5.91
N THR A 28 12.34 -9.91 6.60
CA THR A 28 12.47 -10.25 8.02
C THR A 28 13.82 -10.93 8.30
N VAL A 29 14.12 -11.97 7.55
CA VAL A 29 15.39 -12.70 7.65
C VAL A 29 16.57 -11.78 7.36
N THR A 30 16.49 -10.94 6.32
CA THR A 30 17.53 -9.96 5.96
C THR A 30 17.82 -8.98 7.10
N MET A 31 16.78 -8.49 7.77
CA MET A 31 16.90 -7.57 8.91
C MET A 31 17.48 -8.24 10.16
N LEU A 32 17.11 -9.48 10.45
CA LEU A 32 17.73 -10.25 11.55
C LEU A 32 19.21 -10.58 11.25
N MET A 33 19.52 -10.94 10.00
CA MET A 33 20.92 -11.12 9.57
C MET A 33 21.73 -9.86 9.80
N LEU A 34 21.19 -8.69 9.48
CA LEU A 34 21.87 -7.42 9.71
C LEU A 34 22.24 -7.20 11.19
N ILE A 35 21.36 -7.52 12.13
CA ILE A 35 21.65 -7.44 13.58
C ILE A 35 22.86 -8.34 13.90
N TYR A 36 22.81 -9.59 13.45
CA TYR A 36 23.88 -10.57 13.68
C TYR A 36 25.22 -10.14 13.07
N PHE A 37 25.24 -9.69 11.82
CA PHE A 37 26.48 -9.28 11.15
C PHE A 37 27.07 -7.99 11.73
N GLN A 38 26.23 -7.04 12.18
CA GLN A 38 26.71 -5.86 12.90
C GLN A 38 27.31 -6.21 14.27
N TRP A 39 26.72 -7.14 15.01
CA TRP A 39 27.35 -7.68 16.22
C TRP A 39 28.72 -8.31 15.90
N LYS A 40 28.78 -9.18 14.88
CA LYS A 40 30.02 -9.85 14.47
C LYS A 40 31.13 -8.87 14.08
N LYS A 41 30.77 -7.76 13.43
CA LYS A 41 31.70 -6.66 13.09
C LYS A 41 32.20 -5.93 14.34
N LYS A 42 31.30 -5.56 15.26
CA LYS A 42 31.63 -4.73 16.43
C LYS A 42 32.30 -5.48 17.56
N ARG A 43 32.07 -6.79 17.73
CA ARG A 43 32.61 -7.57 18.86
C ARG A 43 34.15 -7.57 18.96
N ASN A 44 34.83 -7.29 17.85
CA ASN A 44 36.30 -7.24 17.77
C ASN A 44 36.84 -5.81 17.89
N MET A 45 35.98 -4.79 18.06
CA MET A 45 36.38 -3.39 18.13
C MET A 45 36.52 -2.96 19.60
N HIS A 46 37.65 -2.33 19.93
CA HIS A 46 37.88 -1.80 21.27
C HIS A 46 37.25 -0.41 21.44
N GLY A 47 36.68 -0.13 22.62
CA GLY A 47 36.12 1.18 22.96
C GLY A 47 34.76 1.50 22.32
N VAL A 48 34.10 0.52 21.70
CA VAL A 48 32.78 0.70 21.08
C VAL A 48 31.67 0.33 22.08
N GLN A 49 30.65 1.18 22.16
CA GLN A 49 29.44 0.85 22.92
C GLN A 49 28.55 -0.14 22.17
N HIS A 50 28.18 -1.22 22.85
CA HIS A 50 27.27 -2.25 22.40
C HIS A 50 25.85 -1.95 22.88
N LEU A 51 24.95 -1.75 21.93
CA LEU A 51 23.60 -1.24 22.15
C LEU A 51 22.58 -2.10 21.39
N GLN A 52 21.33 -2.10 21.86
CA GLN A 52 20.30 -3.00 21.33
C GLN A 52 19.59 -2.42 20.11
N THR A 53 18.81 -3.27 19.43
CA THR A 53 17.97 -2.87 18.29
C THR A 53 16.49 -2.85 18.69
N LEU A 54 15.76 -1.79 18.37
CA LEU A 54 14.30 -1.75 18.46
C LEU A 54 13.70 -2.15 17.11
N ILE A 55 12.79 -3.11 17.11
CA ILE A 55 12.02 -3.53 15.94
C ILE A 55 10.56 -3.11 16.15
N LEU A 56 10.05 -2.32 15.22
CA LEU A 56 8.64 -1.94 15.18
C LEU A 56 7.97 -2.58 13.97
N ALA A 57 6.87 -3.29 14.22
CA ALA A 57 6.08 -3.93 13.18
C ALA A 57 4.58 -3.73 13.42
N PRO A 58 3.71 -3.91 12.41
CA PRO A 58 2.29 -4.03 12.65
C PRO A 58 1.98 -5.14 13.67
N SER A 59 0.99 -4.92 14.53
CA SER A 59 0.55 -5.87 15.57
C SER A 59 0.28 -7.29 15.08
N THR A 60 0.02 -7.47 13.80
CA THR A 60 -0.28 -8.73 13.14
C THR A 60 0.94 -9.42 12.53
N LEU A 61 2.08 -8.73 12.40
CA LEU A 61 3.33 -9.27 11.90
C LEU A 61 4.33 -9.61 13.01
N THR A 62 4.12 -9.11 14.24
CA THR A 62 5.02 -9.38 15.38
C THR A 62 5.20 -10.87 15.68
N GLY A 63 4.14 -11.67 15.51
CA GLY A 63 4.22 -13.13 15.63
C GLY A 63 5.12 -13.77 14.56
N VAL A 64 4.99 -13.35 13.31
CA VAL A 64 5.82 -13.83 12.18
C VAL A 64 7.30 -13.53 12.43
N TRP A 65 7.62 -12.33 12.92
CA TRP A 65 8.98 -11.95 13.31
C TRP A 65 9.56 -12.87 14.39
N PHE A 66 8.77 -13.18 15.41
CA PHE A 66 9.21 -14.09 16.47
C PHE A 66 9.41 -15.52 15.97
N ASP A 67 8.52 -16.00 15.11
CA ASP A 67 8.58 -17.36 14.57
C ASP A 67 9.81 -17.52 13.64
N ASP A 68 10.11 -16.52 12.80
CA ASP A 68 11.33 -16.48 11.99
C ASP A 68 12.60 -16.43 12.85
N PHE A 69 12.58 -15.65 13.94
CA PHE A 69 13.67 -15.64 14.92
C PHE A 69 13.90 -17.04 15.53
N ILE A 70 12.84 -17.69 16.02
CA ILE A 70 12.95 -19.02 16.63
C ILE A 70 13.49 -20.03 15.61
N LYS A 71 13.00 -19.98 14.38
CA LYS A 71 13.36 -20.91 13.32
C LYS A 71 14.81 -20.77 12.86
N PHE A 72 15.32 -19.54 12.71
CA PHE A 72 16.61 -19.30 12.05
C PHE A 72 17.70 -18.72 12.96
N PHE A 73 17.34 -18.04 14.07
CA PHE A 73 18.26 -17.22 14.85
C PHE A 73 18.24 -17.46 16.37
N LYS A 74 17.46 -18.44 16.90
CA LYS A 74 17.34 -18.72 18.35
C LYS A 74 18.68 -18.86 19.07
N ASN A 75 19.68 -19.46 18.41
CA ASN A 75 21.01 -19.69 18.96
C ASN A 75 22.02 -18.58 18.66
N LEU A 76 21.62 -17.53 17.92
CA LEU A 76 22.51 -16.47 17.43
C LEU A 76 22.17 -15.09 17.99
N LEU A 77 20.89 -14.83 18.24
CA LEU A 77 20.38 -13.55 18.71
C LEU A 77 19.52 -13.73 19.97
N VAL A 78 19.23 -12.63 20.66
CA VAL A 78 18.35 -12.61 21.83
C VAL A 78 17.15 -11.73 21.53
N CYS A 79 15.95 -12.31 21.51
CA CYS A 79 14.70 -11.60 21.28
C CYS A 79 14.02 -11.25 22.60
N LYS A 80 13.56 -10.01 22.74
CA LYS A 80 12.67 -9.57 23.81
C LYS A 80 11.35 -9.02 23.26
N LEU A 81 10.23 -9.42 23.86
CA LEU A 81 8.88 -9.03 23.42
C LEU A 81 8.32 -7.93 24.33
N PHE A 82 7.98 -6.79 23.72
CA PHE A 82 7.27 -5.70 24.39
C PHE A 82 5.89 -5.51 23.75
N LEU A 83 4.96 -6.39 24.09
CA LEU A 83 3.63 -6.53 23.46
C LEU A 83 2.51 -6.63 24.51
N PRO A 84 1.22 -6.45 24.14
CA PRO A 84 0.08 -6.73 25.01
C PRO A 84 -0.05 -8.21 25.37
N ASP A 85 -0.67 -8.49 26.52
CA ASP A 85 -0.98 -9.86 26.98
C ASP A 85 -1.74 -10.66 25.92
N THR A 86 -2.61 -9.98 25.16
CA THR A 86 -3.41 -10.57 24.07
C THR A 86 -2.59 -10.98 22.84
N GLN A 87 -1.27 -10.80 22.83
CA GLN A 87 -0.39 -11.19 21.73
C GLN A 87 0.72 -12.15 22.16
N ILE A 88 0.78 -12.49 23.45
CA ILE A 88 1.78 -13.41 23.99
C ILE A 88 1.08 -14.73 24.29
N TYR A 89 1.41 -15.75 23.49
CA TYR A 89 0.88 -17.10 23.63
C TYR A 89 1.98 -18.11 23.33
N GLY A 90 2.14 -19.11 24.19
CA GLY A 90 3.17 -20.15 24.05
C GLY A 90 4.39 -19.92 24.93
N ALA A 91 5.03 -21.02 25.36
CA ALA A 91 6.11 -20.99 26.35
C ALA A 91 7.31 -20.14 25.91
N ASP A 92 7.76 -20.29 24.66
CA ASP A 92 8.89 -19.49 24.13
C ASP A 92 8.60 -17.97 24.14
N ARG A 93 7.35 -17.56 23.87
CA ARG A 93 6.97 -16.14 23.86
C ARG A 93 6.85 -15.54 25.27
N GLU A 94 6.37 -16.33 26.23
CA GLU A 94 6.36 -15.92 27.64
C GLU A 94 7.79 -15.81 28.20
N GLU A 95 8.70 -16.70 27.82
CA GLU A 95 10.12 -16.60 28.21
C GLU A 95 10.81 -15.37 27.61
N ALA A 96 10.49 -15.05 26.35
CA ALA A 96 11.02 -13.86 25.67
C ALA A 96 10.43 -12.54 26.19
N ARG A 97 9.46 -12.59 27.10
CA ARG A 97 8.78 -11.39 27.60
C ARG A 97 9.65 -10.66 28.63
N ASP A 98 9.88 -9.37 28.42
CA ASP A 98 10.58 -8.51 29.39
C ASP A 98 9.72 -7.31 29.76
N GLY A 99 8.82 -7.53 30.72
CA GLY A 99 7.99 -6.48 31.29
C GLY A 99 6.66 -6.20 30.59
N LYS A 100 5.74 -5.57 31.33
CA LYS A 100 4.42 -5.16 30.84
C LYS A 100 4.31 -3.64 30.68
N THR A 101 5.12 -2.90 31.43
CA THR A 101 5.05 -1.44 31.55
C THR A 101 6.30 -0.76 31.00
N ALA A 102 6.23 0.55 30.76
CA ALA A 102 7.42 1.32 30.40
C ALA A 102 8.52 1.23 31.48
N LYS A 103 8.15 1.14 32.76
CA LYS A 103 9.12 1.00 33.85
C LYS A 103 9.90 -0.30 33.73
N ASP A 104 9.22 -1.42 33.49
CA ASP A 104 9.88 -2.72 33.36
C ASP A 104 10.89 -2.72 32.19
N LEU A 105 10.52 -2.11 31.06
CA LEU A 105 11.43 -1.94 29.93
C LEU A 105 12.60 -1.02 30.28
N ASP A 106 12.36 0.07 31.02
CA ASP A 106 13.42 0.99 31.45
C ASP A 106 14.40 0.33 32.42
N ASP A 107 13.90 -0.48 33.34
CA ASP A 107 14.68 -1.26 34.30
C ASP A 107 15.52 -2.33 33.58
N TYR A 108 14.91 -3.04 32.61
CA TYR A 108 15.62 -4.00 31.75
C TYR A 108 16.74 -3.31 30.97
N LEU A 109 16.46 -2.22 30.27
CA LEU A 109 17.49 -1.43 29.57
C LEU A 109 18.57 -0.95 30.54
N GLY A 110 18.19 -0.55 31.76
CA GLY A 110 19.12 -0.16 32.83
C GLY A 110 20.12 -1.26 33.19
N SER A 111 19.66 -2.52 33.22
CA SER A 111 20.47 -3.70 33.56
C SER A 111 21.52 -4.09 32.52
N LEU A 112 21.38 -3.64 31.26
CA LEU A 112 22.27 -4.03 30.17
C LEU A 112 23.61 -3.28 30.24
N ASP A 113 24.71 -4.04 30.16
CA ASP A 113 26.06 -3.51 30.08
C ASP A 113 26.40 -3.11 28.63
N THR A 114 26.82 -1.86 28.42
CA THR A 114 27.21 -1.37 27.09
C THR A 114 28.63 -1.72 26.70
N ALA A 115 29.44 -2.24 27.63
CA ALA A 115 30.76 -2.79 27.34
C ALA A 115 30.72 -4.25 26.84
N ASP A 116 29.66 -4.99 27.16
CA ASP A 116 29.49 -6.38 26.72
C ASP A 116 29.11 -6.45 25.23
N PRO A 117 29.93 -7.11 24.37
CA PRO A 117 29.59 -7.34 22.97
C PRO A 117 28.22 -7.98 22.76
N ASP A 118 27.82 -8.90 23.63
CA ASP A 118 26.58 -9.67 23.48
C ASP A 118 25.33 -8.82 23.66
N THR A 119 25.44 -7.64 24.26
CA THR A 119 24.38 -6.63 24.28
C THR A 119 23.91 -6.24 22.87
N SER A 120 24.78 -6.30 21.85
CA SER A 120 24.37 -6.00 20.45
C SER A 120 23.61 -7.15 19.78
N LYS A 121 23.54 -8.35 20.38
CA LYS A 121 22.69 -9.45 19.90
C LYS A 121 21.22 -9.26 20.28
N ILE A 122 20.95 -8.36 21.24
CA ILE A 122 19.62 -8.15 21.80
C ILE A 122 18.81 -7.27 20.86
N PHE A 123 17.58 -7.70 20.58
CA PHE A 123 16.59 -6.89 19.89
C PHE A 123 15.23 -7.01 20.57
N ILE A 124 14.49 -5.90 20.57
CA ILE A 124 13.17 -5.79 21.19
C ILE A 124 12.12 -5.64 20.09
N ILE A 125 11.14 -6.53 20.04
CA ILE A 125 9.99 -6.42 19.14
C ILE A 125 8.85 -5.71 19.87
N SER A 126 8.31 -4.65 19.25
CA SER A 126 7.04 -4.05 19.65
C SER A 126 6.19 -3.67 18.44
N SER A 127 4.94 -3.29 18.70
CA SER A 127 4.03 -2.82 17.64
C SER A 127 3.92 -1.31 17.57
N TYR A 128 3.56 -0.80 16.39
CA TYR A 128 3.32 0.64 16.16
C TYR A 128 2.23 1.25 17.05
N THR A 129 1.34 0.44 17.62
CA THR A 129 0.30 0.91 18.57
C THR A 129 0.78 0.78 20.01
N CYS A 130 1.30 -0.40 20.37
CA CYS A 130 1.68 -0.72 21.75
C CYS A 130 2.85 0.12 22.26
N PHE A 131 3.84 0.39 21.41
CA PHE A 131 5.04 1.11 21.83
C PHE A 131 4.71 2.54 22.31
N PRO A 132 4.12 3.43 21.48
CA PRO A 132 3.81 4.80 21.90
C PRO A 132 2.80 4.83 23.06
N GLU A 133 1.77 3.98 23.06
CA GLU A 133 0.78 3.91 24.15
C GLU A 133 1.41 3.68 25.53
N ARG A 134 2.52 2.93 25.59
CA ARG A 134 3.18 2.61 26.85
C ARG A 134 4.30 3.56 27.22
N VAL A 135 5.02 4.10 26.24
CA VAL A 135 6.28 4.83 26.49
C VAL A 135 6.16 6.34 26.31
N PHE A 136 5.04 6.84 25.78
CA PHE A 136 4.81 8.25 25.48
C PHE A 136 3.64 8.78 26.31
N SER A 137 3.89 9.73 27.21
CA SER A 137 2.84 10.46 27.95
C SER A 137 2.61 11.84 27.30
N GLN A 138 1.34 12.26 27.24
CA GLN A 138 0.92 13.59 26.77
C GLN A 138 0.68 14.59 27.91
N ASP A 139 1.02 14.23 29.16
CA ASP A 139 0.82 15.11 30.31
C ASP A 139 1.71 16.37 30.19
N GLY A 140 1.10 17.52 29.83
CA GLY A 140 1.78 18.82 29.78
C GLY A 140 1.96 19.47 28.40
N GLY A 141 1.25 19.02 27.35
CA GLY A 141 1.23 19.67 26.02
C GLY A 141 2.37 19.27 25.10
N ASP A 142 3.59 19.10 25.64
CA ASP A 142 4.73 18.51 24.93
C ASP A 142 4.91 17.05 25.36
N GLY A 143 4.67 16.12 24.44
CA GLY A 143 4.74 14.69 24.76
C GLY A 143 6.12 14.23 25.23
N LYS A 144 6.16 13.50 26.35
CA LYS A 144 7.38 13.08 27.04
C LYS A 144 7.56 11.57 26.99
N ILE A 145 8.77 11.13 26.67
CA ILE A 145 9.18 9.72 26.75
C ILE A 145 9.40 9.33 28.22
N LEU A 146 8.77 8.25 28.65
CA LEU A 146 8.84 7.71 30.01
C LEU A 146 10.13 6.92 30.28
N LEU A 147 10.84 6.48 29.24
CA LEU A 147 12.09 5.73 29.33
C LEU A 147 13.30 6.66 29.58
N LYS A 148 13.98 6.48 30.71
CA LYS A 148 15.24 7.19 31.03
C LYS A 148 16.42 6.62 30.25
N ASN A 149 16.45 5.29 30.08
CA ASN A 149 17.49 4.55 29.38
C ASN A 149 17.30 4.50 27.85
N LYS A 150 16.46 5.38 27.27
CA LYS A 150 16.16 5.44 25.83
C LYS A 150 17.37 5.61 24.89
N HIS A 151 18.50 6.07 25.41
CA HIS A 151 19.75 6.24 24.67
C HIS A 151 20.49 4.92 24.42
N LYS A 152 20.06 3.81 25.05
CA LYS A 152 20.67 2.48 24.88
C LYS A 152 20.24 1.74 23.61
N PHE A 153 19.37 2.34 22.79
CA PHE A 153 19.08 1.81 21.46
C PHE A 153 20.09 2.32 20.43
N ALA A 154 20.80 1.41 19.77
CA ALA A 154 21.64 1.75 18.63
C ALA A 154 20.79 2.08 17.41
N ARG A 155 19.74 1.30 17.17
CA ARG A 155 19.05 1.27 15.89
C ARG A 155 17.57 1.03 16.02
N LEU A 156 16.83 1.61 15.10
CA LEU A 156 15.44 1.29 14.82
C LEU A 156 15.35 0.52 13.49
N ILE A 157 14.66 -0.62 13.52
CA ILE A 157 14.22 -1.35 12.33
C ILE A 157 12.69 -1.25 12.29
N GLY A 158 12.15 -0.66 11.23
CA GLY A 158 10.70 -0.62 11.02
C GLY A 158 10.26 -1.51 9.86
N ASP A 159 9.39 -2.48 10.15
CA ASP A 159 8.68 -3.25 9.15
C ASP A 159 7.40 -2.53 8.73
N GLU A 160 7.03 -2.59 7.45
CA GLU A 160 6.01 -1.69 6.89
C GLU A 160 6.29 -0.22 7.25
N PHE A 161 7.53 0.21 7.00
CA PHE A 161 8.12 1.47 7.47
C PHE A 161 7.28 2.73 7.25
N HIS A 162 6.32 2.66 6.32
CA HIS A 162 5.33 3.68 6.05
C HIS A 162 4.44 4.09 7.24
N TYR A 163 4.36 3.31 8.32
CA TYR A 163 3.73 3.75 9.56
C TYR A 163 4.43 4.97 10.21
N LEU A 164 5.70 5.22 9.89
CA LEU A 164 6.50 6.31 10.46
C LEU A 164 6.57 7.57 9.59
N LYS A 165 5.87 7.60 8.45
CA LYS A 165 5.95 8.71 7.48
C LYS A 165 5.27 10.01 7.97
N ASN A 166 4.23 9.88 8.80
CA ASN A 166 3.46 11.04 9.25
C ASN A 166 4.01 11.54 10.61
N PHE A 167 4.67 12.70 10.57
CA PHE A 167 5.33 13.31 11.72
C PHE A 167 4.35 13.73 12.83
N GLY A 168 3.08 14.00 12.50
CA GLY A 168 2.07 14.39 13.49
C GLY A 168 1.64 13.26 14.43
N THR A 169 1.86 12.00 14.04
CA THR A 169 1.42 10.83 14.81
C THR A 169 2.20 10.67 16.13
N ASN A 170 1.53 10.19 17.18
CA ASN A 170 2.19 9.83 18.45
C ASN A 170 3.35 8.86 18.25
N MET A 171 3.24 7.94 17.30
CA MET A 171 4.32 7.02 16.93
C MET A 171 5.55 7.75 16.40
N SER A 172 5.39 8.67 15.44
CA SER A 172 6.52 9.44 14.90
C SER A 172 7.08 10.40 15.95
N LYS A 173 6.24 11.12 16.70
CA LYS A 173 6.66 11.96 17.83
C LYS A 173 7.48 11.14 18.84
N CYS A 174 7.01 9.94 19.17
CA CYS A 174 7.72 9.00 20.03
C CYS A 174 9.09 8.62 19.48
N VAL A 175 9.18 8.09 18.24
CA VAL A 175 10.46 7.69 17.61
C VAL A 175 11.44 8.85 17.55
N THR A 176 10.96 10.03 17.18
CA THR A 176 11.81 11.20 16.99
C THR A 176 12.39 11.72 18.31
N ALA A 177 11.83 11.34 19.46
CA ALA A 177 12.35 11.65 20.80
C ALA A 177 13.47 10.70 21.28
N PHE A 178 13.76 9.64 20.54
CA PHE A 178 14.93 8.77 20.72
C PHE A 178 16.11 9.27 19.89
N LYS A 179 17.33 8.96 20.34
CA LYS A 179 18.58 9.26 19.63
C LYS A 179 19.16 7.99 19.01
N PHE A 180 18.46 7.42 18.03
CA PHE A 180 18.97 6.27 17.28
C PHE A 180 20.22 6.65 16.48
N LYS A 181 21.23 5.78 16.47
CA LYS A 181 22.43 5.93 15.63
C LYS A 181 22.11 5.65 14.17
N SER A 182 21.20 4.73 13.89
CA SER A 182 20.70 4.45 12.54
C SER A 182 19.21 4.07 12.54
N ILE A 183 18.52 4.36 11.43
CA ILE A 183 17.11 3.97 11.22
C ILE A 183 16.99 3.29 9.87
N LEU A 184 16.54 2.03 9.87
CA LEU A 184 16.34 1.24 8.66
C LEU A 184 14.89 0.80 8.56
N GLY A 185 14.36 0.82 7.35
CA GLY A 185 12.98 0.45 7.06
C GLY A 185 12.86 -0.63 6.01
N ALA A 186 11.85 -1.50 6.14
CA ALA A 186 11.35 -2.32 5.05
C ALA A 186 9.93 -1.87 4.73
N THR A 187 9.63 -1.68 3.45
CA THR A 187 8.27 -1.40 3.01
C THR A 187 8.06 -1.94 1.61
N GLY A 188 6.83 -2.30 1.25
CA GLY A 188 6.50 -2.63 -0.14
C GLY A 188 6.47 -1.40 -1.04
N THR A 189 6.34 -0.22 -0.44
CA THR A 189 6.09 1.04 -1.12
C THR A 189 6.52 2.22 -0.21
N PRO A 190 7.69 2.85 -0.42
CA PRO A 190 8.12 3.97 0.42
C PRO A 190 7.22 5.20 0.25
N ILE A 191 6.75 5.45 -0.97
CA ILE A 191 5.80 6.52 -1.29
C ILE A 191 4.40 5.88 -1.40
N LEU A 192 3.51 6.22 -0.47
CA LEU A 192 2.19 5.58 -0.36
C LEU A 192 1.08 6.39 -1.03
N ASN A 193 0.95 7.66 -0.63
CA ASN A 193 -0.21 8.47 -0.96
C ASN A 193 0.14 9.84 -1.51
N LYS A 194 1.24 10.44 -1.04
CA LYS A 194 1.73 11.74 -1.52
C LYS A 194 3.25 11.71 -1.54
N VAL A 195 3.86 12.49 -2.44
CA VAL A 195 5.32 12.66 -2.45
C VAL A 195 5.81 13.24 -1.12
N ASP A 196 5.00 14.09 -0.49
CA ASP A 196 5.23 14.65 0.85
C ASP A 196 5.43 13.59 1.94
N ASP A 197 4.97 12.34 1.75
CA ASP A 197 5.20 11.24 2.69
C ASP A 197 6.71 11.01 2.94
N LEU A 198 7.57 11.32 1.96
CA LEU A 198 9.02 11.16 2.09
C LEU A 198 9.63 12.12 3.12
N TYR A 199 9.02 13.30 3.32
CA TYR A 199 9.50 14.31 4.25
C TYR A 199 9.68 13.73 5.66
N GLY A 200 8.75 12.87 6.11
CA GLY A 200 8.84 12.21 7.41
C GLY A 200 10.10 11.33 7.54
N TYR A 201 10.45 10.57 6.50
CA TYR A 201 11.68 9.78 6.52
C TYR A 201 12.93 10.65 6.49
N LEU A 202 12.94 11.73 5.70
CA LEU A 202 14.06 12.67 5.64
C LEU A 202 14.31 13.29 7.02
N VAL A 203 13.26 13.68 7.72
CA VAL A 203 13.31 14.16 9.11
C VAL A 203 13.91 13.12 10.05
N LEU A 204 13.46 11.87 9.98
CA LEU A 204 13.98 10.79 10.81
C LEU A 204 15.48 10.57 10.56
N PHE A 205 15.90 10.51 9.30
CA PHE A 205 17.31 10.31 8.94
C PHE A 205 18.18 11.53 9.29
N ALA A 206 17.63 12.75 9.22
CA ALA A 206 18.32 13.95 9.69
C ALA A 206 18.58 13.92 11.21
N ARG A 207 17.64 13.40 12.02
CA ARG A 207 17.84 13.26 13.48
C ARG A 207 18.99 12.31 13.85
N CYS A 208 19.23 11.26 13.07
CA CYS A 208 20.38 10.37 13.27
C CYS A 208 21.74 11.07 13.10
N ARG A 209 21.75 12.22 12.41
CA ARG A 209 22.93 13.05 12.17
C ARG A 209 23.10 14.16 13.22
N GLY A 210 22.07 14.43 14.03
CA GLY A 210 22.07 15.51 15.01
C GLY A 210 21.78 16.90 14.45
N TYR A 211 21.36 16.99 13.18
CA TYR A 211 21.08 18.25 12.49
C TYR A 211 19.58 18.51 12.43
N PHE A 212 19.11 19.65 12.96
CA PHE A 212 17.70 20.05 12.90
C PHE A 212 17.46 21.56 12.74
N SER A 213 18.52 22.36 12.57
CA SER A 213 18.36 23.77 12.22
C SER A 213 17.96 23.92 10.76
N THR A 214 17.09 24.88 10.47
CA THR A 214 16.71 25.27 9.11
C THR A 214 17.94 25.88 8.43
N PRO A 215 18.52 25.27 7.38
CA PRO A 215 19.60 25.90 6.64
C PRO A 215 19.13 27.21 5.99
N ASP A 216 20.07 28.10 5.67
CA ASP A 216 19.78 29.34 4.94
C ASP A 216 19.51 29.02 3.46
N LEU A 217 18.25 28.72 3.16
CA LEU A 217 17.81 28.29 1.85
C LEU A 217 17.58 29.49 0.91
N PRO A 218 17.77 29.32 -0.41
CA PRO A 218 17.51 30.37 -1.40
C PRO A 218 16.14 31.04 -1.20
N LYS A 219 16.10 32.36 -1.43
CA LYS A 219 14.91 33.21 -1.26
C LYS A 219 13.69 32.70 -2.05
N LYS A 220 12.51 33.25 -1.70
CA LYS A 220 11.18 32.71 -2.01
C LYS A 220 10.87 32.40 -3.49
N ASP A 221 11.60 32.98 -4.45
CA ASP A 221 11.25 32.94 -5.87
C ASP A 221 12.23 32.16 -6.78
N ASP A 222 13.37 31.67 -6.28
CA ASP A 222 14.37 30.97 -7.12
C ASP A 222 14.24 29.44 -7.04
N MET A 223 13.47 28.86 -7.97
CA MET A 223 13.28 27.40 -8.10
C MET A 223 14.51 26.69 -8.68
N SER A 224 15.23 27.32 -9.61
CA SER A 224 16.38 26.71 -10.28
C SER A 224 17.52 26.45 -9.30
N SER A 225 17.79 27.39 -8.38
CA SER A 225 18.77 27.19 -7.31
C SER A 225 18.37 26.10 -6.32
N LEU A 226 17.07 25.89 -6.08
CA LEU A 226 16.61 24.80 -5.22
C LEU A 226 16.80 23.42 -5.88
N PHE A 227 16.58 23.31 -7.19
CA PHE A 227 16.83 22.06 -7.92
C PHE A 227 18.31 21.70 -7.98
N ARG A 228 19.21 22.69 -8.03
CA ARG A 228 20.67 22.44 -8.00
C ARG A 228 21.17 21.75 -6.74
N ILE A 229 20.44 21.82 -5.63
CA ILE A 229 20.75 21.03 -4.42
C ILE A 229 20.77 19.52 -4.72
N TYR A 230 20.01 19.09 -5.71
CA TYR A 230 19.82 17.70 -6.12
C TYR A 230 20.62 17.31 -7.36
N ASP A 231 21.46 18.22 -7.87
CA ASP A 231 22.40 17.93 -8.94
C ASP A 231 23.70 17.36 -8.35
N ASP A 232 24.06 16.15 -8.76
CA ASP A 232 25.28 15.46 -8.32
C ASP A 232 26.57 16.21 -8.76
N ALA A 233 26.48 17.09 -9.76
CA ALA A 233 27.63 17.79 -10.33
C ALA A 233 28.04 19.10 -9.61
N ASP A 234 27.17 19.68 -8.77
CA ASP A 234 27.39 21.02 -8.19
C ASP A 234 27.59 20.99 -6.66
N SER A 235 28.85 20.89 -6.23
CA SER A 235 29.21 20.92 -4.80
C SER A 235 29.14 22.31 -4.15
N SER A 236 28.90 23.38 -4.92
CA SER A 236 28.95 24.75 -4.40
C SER A 236 27.84 25.03 -3.38
N TYR A 237 26.74 24.28 -3.42
CA TYR A 237 25.59 24.48 -2.52
C TYR A 237 25.77 23.93 -1.11
N VAL A 238 26.84 23.16 -0.85
CA VAL A 238 27.20 22.68 0.49
C VAL A 238 27.38 23.83 1.48
N SER A 239 27.88 24.99 1.01
CA SER A 239 28.09 26.17 1.87
C SER A 239 26.81 26.89 2.27
N TYR A 240 25.72 26.75 1.51
CA TYR A 240 24.42 27.37 1.84
C TYR A 240 23.59 26.48 2.79
N LEU A 241 23.77 25.17 2.72
CA LEU A 241 23.07 24.19 3.55
C LEU A 241 23.78 23.88 4.87
N ALA A 242 25.07 24.17 4.96
CA ALA A 242 25.74 24.20 6.24
C ALA A 242 25.24 25.43 7.00
N ASP A 243 24.44 25.18 8.04
CA ASP A 243 24.23 26.18 9.08
C ASP A 243 25.59 26.74 9.52
N THR A 244 25.64 27.99 9.98
CA THR A 244 26.85 28.79 10.27
C THR A 244 27.92 28.15 11.17
N SER A 245 27.74 26.91 11.64
CA SER A 245 28.75 26.13 12.34
C SER A 245 29.78 25.46 11.38
N PRO A 246 31.09 25.65 11.63
CA PRO A 246 32.16 24.97 10.88
C PRO A 246 32.03 23.44 10.86
N GLU A 247 31.52 22.85 11.95
CA GLU A 247 31.37 21.40 12.14
C GLU A 247 30.39 20.78 11.12
N ASN A 248 29.26 21.44 10.84
CA ASN A 248 28.30 20.94 9.85
C ASN A 248 28.86 21.03 8.44
N THR A 249 29.55 22.13 8.11
CA THR A 249 30.20 22.32 6.80
C THR A 249 31.23 21.22 6.52
N GLU A 250 32.02 20.87 7.52
CA GLU A 250 33.01 19.80 7.41
C GLU A 250 32.34 18.43 7.23
N MET A 251 31.27 18.15 7.97
CA MET A 251 30.48 16.92 7.80
C MET A 251 29.93 16.76 6.39
N PHE A 252 29.32 17.81 5.80
CA PHE A 252 28.80 17.75 4.42
C PHE A 252 29.93 17.54 3.41
N ARG A 253 31.08 18.20 3.59
CA ARG A 253 32.24 18.05 2.71
C ARG A 253 32.82 16.63 2.76
N ASP A 254 33.00 16.09 3.96
CA ASP A 254 33.48 14.72 4.18
C ASP A 254 32.51 13.68 3.59
N ALA A 255 31.21 13.88 3.76
CA ALA A 255 30.20 13.01 3.19
C ALA A 255 30.24 13.00 1.65
N ASN A 256 30.37 14.17 1.03
CA ASN A 256 30.50 14.28 -0.43
C ASN A 256 31.78 13.64 -0.96
N GLN A 257 32.91 13.81 -0.27
CA GLN A 257 34.16 13.14 -0.62
C GLN A 257 34.05 11.61 -0.56
N LYS A 258 33.21 11.09 0.33
CA LYS A 258 32.89 9.66 0.44
C LYS A 258 31.81 9.20 -0.56
N GLY A 259 31.33 10.07 -1.44
CA GLY A 259 30.30 9.75 -2.44
C GLY A 259 28.87 9.76 -1.91
N TYR A 260 28.61 10.40 -0.75
CA TYR A 260 27.28 10.51 -0.15
C TYR A 260 26.81 11.97 -0.13
N PRO A 261 26.08 12.43 -1.17
CA PRO A 261 25.52 13.78 -1.23
C PRO A 261 24.36 14.00 -0.26
N ILE A 262 24.66 14.06 1.04
CA ILE A 262 23.65 14.15 2.11
C ILE A 262 22.86 15.47 2.09
N GLN A 263 23.32 16.49 1.35
CA GLN A 263 22.59 17.73 1.09
C GLN A 263 21.25 17.50 0.40
N MET A 264 21.17 16.48 -0.46
CA MET A 264 19.94 16.08 -1.15
C MET A 264 18.89 15.56 -0.16
N LEU A 265 19.29 15.18 1.05
CA LEU A 265 18.39 14.66 2.06
C LEU A 265 17.86 15.75 2.99
N CYS A 266 18.04 17.03 2.65
CA CYS A 266 17.57 18.17 3.44
C CYS A 266 16.03 18.22 3.48
N PRO A 267 15.39 18.00 4.65
CA PRO A 267 13.94 18.00 4.75
C PRO A 267 13.30 19.35 4.38
N GLN A 268 13.94 20.47 4.75
CA GLN A 268 13.44 21.81 4.51
C GLN A 268 13.45 22.17 3.02
N ALA A 269 14.54 21.84 2.29
CA ALA A 269 14.61 22.04 0.85
C ALA A 269 13.52 21.22 0.14
N PHE A 270 13.35 19.95 0.54
CA PHE A 270 12.30 19.09 0.03
C PHE A 270 10.89 19.68 0.24
N ARG A 271 10.59 20.18 1.45
CA ARG A 271 9.31 20.82 1.78
C ARG A 271 9.05 22.09 0.97
N LEU A 272 10.07 22.94 0.79
CA LEU A 272 9.95 24.17 -0.01
C LEU A 272 9.65 23.86 -1.48
N ILE A 273 10.36 22.89 -2.07
CA ILE A 273 10.13 22.50 -3.47
C ILE A 273 8.73 21.89 -3.62
N GLY A 274 8.32 21.02 -2.70
CA GLY A 274 6.98 20.44 -2.70
C GLY A 274 5.88 21.48 -2.64
N GLY A 275 6.00 22.48 -1.76
CA GLY A 275 5.05 23.58 -1.64
C GLY A 275 4.98 24.48 -2.87
N ARG A 276 6.11 24.73 -3.55
CA ARG A 276 6.18 25.62 -4.72
C ARG A 276 5.79 24.93 -6.03
N SER A 277 6.34 23.74 -6.28
CA SER A 277 6.09 22.97 -7.51
C SER A 277 4.79 22.17 -7.48
N LYS A 278 4.22 21.94 -6.28
CA LYS A 278 3.13 20.97 -6.07
C LYS A 278 3.44 19.59 -6.63
N TRP A 279 4.73 19.23 -6.67
CA TRP A 279 5.24 17.96 -7.20
C TRP A 279 4.84 17.71 -8.67
N THR A 280 5.16 18.66 -9.56
CA THR A 280 5.11 18.40 -11.01
C THR A 280 5.93 17.16 -11.38
N PRO A 281 5.62 16.48 -12.50
CA PRO A 281 6.43 15.37 -13.01
C PRO A 281 7.93 15.70 -13.07
N GLU A 282 8.28 16.90 -13.55
CA GLU A 282 9.67 17.36 -13.58
C GLU A 282 10.28 17.48 -12.18
N ALA A 283 9.60 18.14 -11.23
CA ALA A 283 10.09 18.26 -9.86
C ALA A 283 10.28 16.88 -9.20
N CYS A 284 9.38 15.93 -9.47
CA CYS A 284 9.54 14.54 -9.03
C CYS A 284 10.80 13.91 -9.64
N ARG A 285 11.04 14.08 -10.95
CA ARG A 285 12.24 13.55 -11.62
C ARG A 285 13.53 14.13 -11.04
N LEU A 286 13.59 15.45 -10.86
CA LEU A 286 14.81 16.16 -10.44
C LEU A 286 15.12 15.98 -8.95
N VAL A 287 14.10 15.85 -8.10
CA VAL A 287 14.29 15.80 -6.64
C VAL A 287 14.13 14.39 -6.09
N LEU A 288 13.05 13.71 -6.45
CA LEU A 288 12.69 12.44 -5.82
C LEU A 288 13.62 11.32 -6.27
N ARG A 289 14.01 11.30 -7.56
CA ARG A 289 14.88 10.25 -8.11
C ARG A 289 16.27 10.24 -7.47
N PRO A 290 17.01 11.37 -7.34
CA PRO A 290 18.29 11.37 -6.62
C PRO A 290 18.15 10.92 -5.16
N ILE A 291 17.15 11.43 -4.43
CA ILE A 291 16.90 11.02 -3.04
C ILE A 291 16.71 9.51 -2.94
N LEU A 292 15.80 8.95 -3.74
CA LEU A 292 15.50 7.51 -3.70
C LEU A 292 16.73 6.68 -4.09
N LYS A 293 17.54 7.10 -5.07
CA LYS A 293 18.80 6.40 -5.40
C LYS A 293 19.75 6.29 -4.20
N LEU A 294 19.79 7.30 -3.33
CA LEU A 294 20.67 7.34 -2.16
C LEU A 294 20.15 6.47 -1.01
N ILE A 295 18.87 6.60 -0.68
CA ILE A 295 18.31 6.00 0.55
C ILE A 295 17.62 4.66 0.32
N GLN A 296 17.42 4.24 -0.93
CA GLN A 296 16.54 3.12 -1.24
C GLN A 296 17.23 1.99 -2.00
N LEU A 297 17.08 0.76 -1.50
CA LEU A 297 17.40 -0.46 -2.24
C LEU A 297 16.11 -1.13 -2.72
N ARG A 298 15.99 -1.34 -4.03
CA ARG A 298 14.82 -1.99 -4.65
C ARG A 298 15.11 -3.45 -5.05
N ARG A 299 14.24 -4.35 -4.61
CA ARG A 299 14.23 -5.79 -4.96
C ARG A 299 12.88 -6.17 -5.56
N PHE A 300 12.88 -6.50 -6.85
CA PHE A 300 11.70 -7.00 -7.55
C PHE A 300 11.88 -8.49 -7.83
N MET A 301 10.77 -9.23 -7.83
CA MET A 301 10.81 -10.66 -8.18
C MET A 301 11.43 -10.88 -9.58
N GLY A 302 11.17 -9.99 -10.54
CA GLY A 302 11.74 -10.09 -11.90
C GLY A 302 13.17 -9.58 -12.07
N LYS A 303 13.82 -9.04 -11.04
CA LYS A 303 15.18 -8.49 -11.17
C LYS A 303 16.21 -9.59 -10.94
N ARG A 304 17.14 -9.76 -11.89
CA ARG A 304 18.31 -10.65 -11.74
C ARG A 304 19.18 -10.18 -10.56
N ILE A 305 19.58 -11.12 -9.73
CA ILE A 305 20.43 -10.94 -8.55
C ILE A 305 21.68 -11.79 -8.76
N GLU A 306 22.85 -11.18 -8.70
CA GLU A 306 24.12 -11.90 -8.74
C GLU A 306 24.43 -12.50 -7.36
N LEU A 307 24.36 -13.82 -7.20
CA LEU A 307 24.64 -14.47 -5.90
C LEU A 307 26.13 -14.63 -5.67
N THR A 308 26.84 -15.05 -6.71
CA THR A 308 28.29 -15.17 -6.77
C THR A 308 28.77 -14.58 -8.09
N PRO A 309 30.05 -14.15 -8.22
CA PRO A 309 30.55 -13.58 -9.46
C PRO A 309 30.24 -14.47 -10.68
N GLY A 310 29.38 -14.00 -11.58
CA GLY A 310 28.93 -14.74 -12.77
C GLY A 310 27.70 -15.65 -12.60
N GLU A 311 27.14 -15.79 -11.40
CA GLU A 311 25.92 -16.57 -11.13
C GLU A 311 24.74 -15.66 -10.81
N PHE A 312 23.75 -15.63 -11.71
CA PHE A 312 22.56 -14.80 -11.57
C PHE A 312 21.32 -15.64 -11.31
N VAL A 313 20.55 -15.26 -10.30
CA VAL A 313 19.23 -15.83 -10.00
C VAL A 313 18.18 -14.74 -10.08
N THR A 314 17.05 -15.03 -10.73
CA THR A 314 15.87 -14.17 -10.69
C THR A 314 14.89 -14.78 -9.68
N PRO A 315 14.66 -14.16 -8.49
CA PRO A 315 13.81 -14.76 -7.46
C PRO A 315 12.40 -15.15 -7.95
N GLY A 316 11.87 -14.38 -8.88
CA GLY A 316 10.56 -14.57 -9.50
C GLY A 316 10.53 -15.49 -10.70
N GLU A 317 11.63 -16.13 -11.10
CA GLU A 317 11.65 -17.04 -12.26
C GLU A 317 10.71 -18.24 -12.07
N SER A 318 10.52 -18.67 -10.83
CA SER A 318 9.56 -19.71 -10.46
C SER A 318 8.13 -19.20 -10.28
N VAL A 319 7.90 -17.88 -10.36
CA VAL A 319 6.57 -17.29 -10.22
C VAL A 319 5.92 -17.22 -11.60
N PRO A 320 4.76 -17.88 -11.80
CA PRO A 320 4.09 -17.89 -13.09
C PRO A 320 3.61 -16.49 -13.49
N PRO A 321 3.43 -16.23 -14.80
CA PRO A 321 2.95 -14.95 -15.28
C PRO A 321 1.56 -14.64 -14.72
N HIS A 322 1.26 -13.35 -14.59
CA HIS A 322 -0.06 -12.89 -14.18
C HIS A 322 -0.60 -11.83 -15.12
N LYS A 323 -1.92 -11.78 -15.26
CA LYS A 323 -2.65 -10.80 -16.06
C LYS A 323 -3.63 -10.04 -15.18
N MET A 324 -3.61 -8.73 -15.27
CA MET A 324 -4.54 -7.85 -14.57
C MET A 324 -5.40 -7.14 -15.61
N LEU A 325 -6.73 -7.23 -15.48
CA LEU A 325 -7.69 -6.64 -16.41
C LEU A 325 -8.73 -5.84 -15.64
N THR A 326 -8.99 -4.60 -16.07
CA THR A 326 -10.16 -3.85 -15.61
C THR A 326 -11.37 -4.19 -16.47
N VAL A 327 -12.43 -4.68 -15.83
CA VAL A 327 -13.73 -4.93 -16.44
C VAL A 327 -14.60 -3.69 -16.26
N HIS A 328 -14.95 -3.05 -17.37
CA HIS A 328 -15.82 -1.88 -17.41
C HIS A 328 -17.29 -2.32 -17.41
N LEU A 329 -18.03 -1.96 -16.37
CA LEU A 329 -19.45 -2.26 -16.22
C LEU A 329 -20.26 -0.98 -16.41
N THR A 330 -21.20 -0.97 -17.36
CA THR A 330 -22.01 0.22 -17.66
C THR A 330 -23.42 0.07 -17.11
N MET A 331 -23.83 0.96 -16.20
CA MET A 331 -25.18 0.97 -15.65
C MET A 331 -26.24 1.21 -16.74
N PRO A 332 -27.29 0.36 -16.83
CA PRO A 332 -28.49 0.69 -17.58
C PRO A 332 -29.10 2.03 -17.11
N ARG A 333 -29.82 2.72 -18.01
CA ARG A 333 -30.31 4.09 -17.76
C ARG A 333 -31.14 4.20 -16.48
N ASP A 334 -32.07 3.27 -16.26
CA ASP A 334 -32.93 3.20 -15.08
C ASP A 334 -32.14 3.03 -13.78
N VAL A 335 -31.18 2.11 -13.76
CA VAL A 335 -30.30 1.87 -12.60
C VAL A 335 -29.40 3.08 -12.36
N HIS A 336 -28.91 3.71 -13.42
CA HIS A 336 -28.05 4.89 -13.32
C HIS A 336 -28.81 6.13 -12.78
N GLU A 337 -30.07 6.31 -13.15
CA GLU A 337 -30.94 7.35 -12.57
C GLU A 337 -31.18 7.11 -11.07
N LYS A 338 -31.43 5.86 -10.68
CA LYS A 338 -31.53 5.47 -9.26
C LYS A 338 -30.25 5.77 -8.50
N TYR A 339 -29.10 5.40 -9.07
CA TYR A 339 -27.77 5.74 -8.52
C TYR A 339 -27.59 7.25 -8.34
N LYS A 340 -27.90 8.07 -9.36
CA LYS A 340 -27.81 9.54 -9.28
C LYS A 340 -28.70 10.11 -8.17
N LYS A 341 -29.94 9.62 -8.05
CA LYS A 341 -30.87 10.06 -7.02
C LYS A 341 -30.36 9.75 -5.61
N MET A 342 -29.83 8.55 -5.39
CA MET A 342 -29.35 8.11 -4.08
C MET A 342 -28.04 8.78 -3.67
N THR A 343 -27.15 9.05 -4.64
CA THR A 343 -25.83 9.61 -4.36
C THR A 343 -25.80 11.13 -4.23
N ARG A 344 -26.86 11.83 -4.64
CA ARG A 344 -26.91 13.31 -4.65
C ARG A 344 -26.50 13.92 -3.31
N THR A 345 -27.10 13.48 -2.21
CA THR A 345 -26.83 14.01 -0.86
C THR A 345 -25.43 13.69 -0.35
N TRP A 346 -24.83 12.59 -0.78
CA TRP A 346 -23.49 12.22 -0.37
C TRP A 346 -22.41 12.93 -1.17
N LYS A 347 -22.62 13.15 -2.48
CA LYS A 347 -21.68 13.89 -3.33
C LYS A 347 -21.37 15.26 -2.75
N ASP A 348 -22.41 15.96 -2.28
CA ASP A 348 -22.27 17.29 -1.68
C ASP A 348 -21.45 17.23 -0.37
N ARG A 349 -21.53 16.13 0.39
CA ARG A 349 -20.90 15.98 1.72
C ARG A 349 -19.51 15.36 1.70
N VAL A 350 -19.03 14.79 0.59
CA VAL A 350 -17.75 14.07 0.56
C VAL A 350 -16.57 14.97 0.95
N GLY A 351 -16.65 16.27 0.62
CA GLY A 351 -15.63 17.27 0.95
C GLY A 351 -15.71 17.84 2.37
N ASP A 352 -16.76 17.51 3.14
CA ASP A 352 -17.08 18.12 4.45
C ASP A 352 -16.58 17.27 5.63
N GLY A 353 -15.39 16.67 5.55
CA GLY A 353 -14.84 15.94 6.71
C GLY A 353 -14.55 16.86 7.89
N GLU A 354 -14.83 16.40 9.10
CA GLU A 354 -14.37 17.08 10.32
C GLU A 354 -12.85 17.06 10.37
N ARG A 355 -12.23 18.19 10.76
CA ARG A 355 -10.81 18.24 11.12
C ARG A 355 -10.64 17.58 12.47
N HIS A 356 -9.64 16.72 12.63
CA HIS A 356 -9.26 16.24 13.95
C HIS A 356 -8.20 17.18 14.53
N ASP A 357 -8.24 17.47 15.84
CA ASP A 357 -7.33 18.41 16.51
C ASP A 357 -5.83 18.04 16.39
N ASP A 358 -5.50 16.84 15.88
CA ASP A 358 -4.15 16.39 15.57
C ASP A 358 -3.62 16.89 14.20
N ASP A 359 -4.48 17.48 13.36
CA ASP A 359 -4.09 18.12 12.10
C ASP A 359 -3.43 19.48 12.41
N ILE A 360 -2.09 19.48 12.45
CA ILE A 360 -1.25 20.67 12.65
C ILE A 360 -1.72 21.80 11.70
N GLU A 361 -1.71 23.05 12.21
CA GLU A 361 -1.92 24.30 11.48
C GLU A 361 -0.97 24.45 10.27
N ASP A 362 -1.23 23.71 9.20
CA ASP A 362 -0.69 24.01 7.88
C ASP A 362 -1.78 24.80 7.12
N ASP A 363 -1.43 25.99 6.64
CA ASP A 363 -2.24 26.92 5.82
C ASP A 363 -2.70 26.34 4.46
N VAL A 364 -2.63 25.03 4.28
CA VAL A 364 -3.06 24.30 3.08
C VAL A 364 -4.40 23.62 3.39
N PRO A 365 -5.50 23.91 2.67
CA PRO A 365 -6.79 23.26 2.91
C PRO A 365 -6.68 21.75 2.65
N THR A 366 -6.43 20.97 3.70
CA THR A 366 -6.61 19.52 3.65
C THR A 366 -8.09 19.23 3.80
N HIS A 367 -8.79 19.09 2.67
CA HIS A 367 -10.15 18.56 2.66
C HIS A 367 -10.12 17.13 3.20
N THR A 368 -10.50 16.94 4.47
CA THR A 368 -10.74 15.62 5.05
C THR A 368 -11.97 15.02 4.38
N ILE A 369 -11.89 13.76 3.94
CA ILE A 369 -13.00 13.10 3.27
C ILE A 369 -14.02 12.67 4.31
N ASN A 370 -15.29 13.03 4.12
CA ASN A 370 -16.37 12.45 4.92
C ASN A 370 -16.47 10.94 4.63
N ILE A 371 -15.95 10.12 5.54
CA ILE A 371 -15.84 8.66 5.37
C ILE A 371 -17.21 8.02 5.17
N GLN A 372 -18.25 8.53 5.83
CA GLN A 372 -19.61 7.99 5.69
C GLN A 372 -20.17 8.27 4.29
N ALA A 373 -20.03 9.50 3.80
CA ALA A 373 -20.46 9.86 2.46
C ALA A 373 -19.68 9.07 1.40
N ASN A 374 -18.35 8.97 1.55
CA ASN A 374 -17.51 8.15 0.67
C ASN A 374 -17.93 6.68 0.66
N ARG A 375 -18.21 6.09 1.83
CA ARG A 375 -18.71 4.71 1.95
C ARG A 375 -20.07 4.55 1.26
N GLY A 376 -20.99 5.48 1.45
CA GLY A 376 -22.29 5.47 0.76
C GLY A 376 -22.14 5.48 -0.76
N LEU A 377 -21.27 6.33 -1.29
CA LEU A 377 -20.96 6.36 -2.72
C LEU A 377 -20.33 5.05 -3.24
N MET A 378 -19.42 4.45 -2.46
CA MET A 378 -18.84 3.15 -2.81
C MET A 378 -19.88 2.03 -2.82
N HIS A 379 -20.74 1.96 -1.79
CA HIS A 379 -21.84 1.01 -1.75
C HIS A 379 -22.76 1.21 -2.95
N ALA A 380 -23.14 2.46 -3.27
CA ALA A 380 -23.99 2.77 -4.43
C ALA A 380 -23.35 2.37 -5.78
N SER A 381 -22.03 2.48 -5.90
CA SER A 381 -21.30 2.12 -7.13
C SER A 381 -21.17 0.60 -7.31
N PHE A 382 -21.20 -0.15 -6.20
CA PHE A 382 -21.26 -1.61 -6.20
C PHE A 382 -22.69 -2.13 -6.41
N ASP A 383 -23.63 -1.59 -5.63
CA ASP A 383 -25.05 -1.93 -5.63
C ASP A 383 -25.84 -0.71 -5.10
N PRO A 384 -26.54 0.04 -5.96
CA PRO A 384 -27.41 1.15 -5.57
C PRO A 384 -28.36 0.78 -4.43
N SER A 385 -28.84 -0.45 -4.35
CA SER A 385 -29.74 -0.89 -3.29
C SER A 385 -29.08 -0.91 -1.90
N LEU A 386 -27.76 -1.04 -1.80
CA LEU A 386 -27.04 -1.02 -0.52
C LEU A 386 -26.88 0.38 0.06
N ALA A 387 -27.00 1.40 -0.78
CA ALA A 387 -26.94 2.78 -0.33
C ALA A 387 -28.08 3.12 0.65
N SER A 388 -29.27 2.55 0.50
CA SER A 388 -30.37 2.77 1.44
C SER A 388 -30.03 2.28 2.86
N LEU A 389 -29.25 1.21 2.96
CA LEU A 389 -28.79 0.63 4.22
C LEU A 389 -27.66 1.41 4.87
N THR A 390 -27.07 2.37 4.17
CA THR A 390 -25.97 3.20 4.69
C THR A 390 -26.50 4.43 5.45
N VAL A 391 -27.80 4.70 5.36
CA VAL A 391 -28.47 5.86 5.97
C VAL A 391 -29.23 5.42 7.22
N THR A 392 -28.70 5.78 8.40
CA THR A 392 -29.38 6.38 9.57
C THR A 392 -28.54 6.12 10.82
N VAL A 393 -28.07 7.18 11.46
CA VAL A 393 -27.58 7.15 12.84
C VAL A 393 -28.80 6.99 13.74
N LYS A 394 -29.01 5.78 14.27
CA LYS A 394 -29.68 5.66 15.57
C LYS A 394 -28.56 5.59 16.61
N GLU A 395 -28.55 6.56 17.52
CA GLU A 395 -27.80 6.49 18.78
C GLU A 395 -26.31 6.09 18.64
N GLY A 396 -25.52 6.89 17.92
CA GLY A 396 -24.05 6.77 17.93
C GLY A 396 -23.45 5.53 17.23
N LEU A 397 -24.26 4.62 16.68
CA LEU A 397 -23.79 3.48 15.90
C LEU A 397 -23.65 3.84 14.42
N ARG A 398 -22.42 3.68 13.88
CA ARG A 398 -22.14 3.78 12.45
C ARG A 398 -22.78 2.59 11.72
N SER A 399 -23.86 2.83 10.96
CA SER A 399 -24.54 1.77 10.20
C SER A 399 -23.60 1.07 9.19
N GLY A 400 -23.76 -0.22 8.92
CA GLY A 400 -22.94 -1.02 8.00
C GLY A 400 -21.56 -1.40 8.55
N CYS A 401 -21.37 -1.40 9.88
CA CYS A 401 -20.13 -1.88 10.49
C CYS A 401 -20.05 -3.41 10.47
N SER A 402 -18.85 -3.96 10.66
CA SER A 402 -18.64 -5.42 10.64
C SER A 402 -19.57 -6.17 11.60
N LYS A 403 -19.79 -5.62 12.81
CA LYS A 403 -20.66 -6.24 13.82
C LYS A 403 -22.13 -6.29 13.37
N GLU A 404 -22.62 -5.20 12.81
CA GLU A 404 -24.01 -5.09 12.35
C GLU A 404 -24.27 -5.95 11.11
N VAL A 405 -23.32 -5.98 10.16
CA VAL A 405 -23.40 -6.88 9.00
C VAL A 405 -23.42 -8.34 9.44
N ASN A 406 -22.66 -8.71 10.48
CA ASN A 406 -22.70 -10.07 11.02
C ASN A 406 -24.06 -10.41 11.67
N GLN A 407 -24.72 -9.42 12.29
CA GLN A 407 -26.08 -9.61 12.80
C GLN A 407 -27.05 -9.87 11.64
N TRP A 408 -27.01 -9.05 10.58
CA TRP A 408 -27.87 -9.23 9.40
C TRP A 408 -27.67 -10.57 8.72
N ARG A 409 -26.40 -11.00 8.59
CA ARG A 409 -26.02 -12.31 8.06
C ARG A 409 -26.63 -13.46 8.86
N SER A 410 -26.77 -13.29 10.17
CA SER A 410 -27.21 -14.35 11.10
C SER A 410 -28.72 -14.31 11.39
N LEU A 411 -29.49 -13.39 10.79
CA LEU A 411 -30.92 -13.23 11.08
C LEU A 411 -31.76 -14.44 10.71
N ASP A 412 -31.36 -15.16 9.65
CA ASP A 412 -32.09 -16.31 9.13
C ASP A 412 -31.12 -17.33 8.51
N ASN A 413 -31.64 -18.47 8.06
CA ASN A 413 -30.88 -19.52 7.38
C ASN A 413 -30.49 -19.19 5.92
N ASP A 414 -30.82 -17.99 5.45
CA ASP A 414 -30.56 -17.50 4.09
C ASP A 414 -29.38 -16.51 4.02
N HIS A 415 -28.56 -16.46 5.07
CA HIS A 415 -27.42 -15.55 5.20
C HIS A 415 -27.82 -14.05 5.08
N GLY A 416 -29.08 -13.70 5.37
CA GLY A 416 -29.59 -12.33 5.33
C GLY A 416 -30.13 -11.89 3.96
N ALA A 417 -30.31 -12.80 3.00
CA ALA A 417 -30.87 -12.49 1.68
C ALA A 417 -32.25 -11.81 1.78
N THR A 418 -33.13 -12.34 2.63
CA THR A 418 -34.46 -11.79 2.91
C THR A 418 -34.37 -10.40 3.56
N PHE A 419 -33.41 -10.21 4.47
CA PHE A 419 -33.18 -8.89 5.07
C PHE A 419 -32.76 -7.86 4.01
N LYS A 420 -31.83 -8.21 3.11
CA LYS A 420 -31.46 -7.35 1.99
C LYS A 420 -32.67 -7.01 1.13
N PHE A 421 -33.48 -8.01 0.73
CA PHE A 421 -34.67 -7.83 -0.10
C PHE A 421 -35.66 -6.82 0.51
N LEU A 422 -35.94 -6.95 1.81
CA LEU A 422 -36.91 -6.09 2.48
C LEU A 422 -36.35 -4.68 2.66
N LYS A 423 -35.09 -4.55 3.11
CA LYS A 423 -34.53 -3.24 3.50
C LYS A 423 -33.98 -2.42 2.34
N SER A 424 -33.73 -3.02 1.19
CA SER A 424 -33.31 -2.29 -0.02
C SER A 424 -34.49 -1.63 -0.78
N LYS A 425 -35.73 -2.00 -0.43
CA LYS A 425 -36.97 -1.51 -1.05
C LYS A 425 -37.53 -0.28 -0.32
N SER A 426 -38.28 0.55 -1.05
CA SER A 426 -38.99 1.68 -0.46
C SER A 426 -40.07 1.21 0.53
N ALA A 427 -40.52 2.10 1.42
CA ALA A 427 -41.53 1.76 2.42
C ALA A 427 -42.84 1.20 1.81
N ASN A 428 -43.20 1.63 0.60
CA ASN A 428 -44.37 1.12 -0.11
C ASN A 428 -44.12 -0.28 -0.71
N GLU A 429 -42.90 -0.57 -1.15
CA GLU A 429 -42.50 -1.86 -1.73
C GLU A 429 -42.17 -2.91 -0.66
N GLN A 430 -41.91 -2.50 0.59
CA GLN A 430 -41.73 -3.41 1.73
C GLN A 430 -42.97 -4.26 2.05
N LYS A 431 -44.12 -3.94 1.44
CA LYS A 431 -45.35 -4.73 1.52
C LYS A 431 -45.29 -6.03 0.70
N TYR A 432 -44.38 -6.12 -0.27
CA TYR A 432 -44.20 -7.33 -1.07
C TYR A 432 -43.45 -8.39 -0.27
N THR A 433 -43.98 -9.62 -0.30
CA THR A 433 -43.32 -10.75 0.34
C THR A 433 -42.06 -11.16 -0.42
N PRO A 434 -41.02 -11.61 0.30
CA PRO A 434 -39.87 -12.32 -0.28
C PRO A 434 -40.34 -13.46 -1.20
N TYR A 435 -39.64 -13.68 -2.32
CA TYR A 435 -39.91 -14.84 -3.17
C TYR A 435 -39.56 -16.14 -2.43
N SER A 436 -40.43 -17.14 -2.50
CA SER A 436 -40.18 -18.48 -1.97
C SER A 436 -39.17 -19.27 -2.82
N GLU A 437 -39.08 -18.95 -4.11
CA GLU A 437 -38.15 -19.57 -5.04
C GLU A 437 -36.79 -18.86 -5.09
N ARG A 438 -35.71 -19.65 -5.15
CA ARG A 438 -34.33 -19.15 -5.12
C ARG A 438 -33.99 -18.25 -6.30
N LEU A 439 -34.39 -18.62 -7.52
CA LEU A 439 -33.99 -17.90 -8.73
C LEU A 439 -34.64 -16.51 -8.84
N PRO A 440 -35.98 -16.35 -8.68
CA PRO A 440 -36.60 -15.02 -8.63
C PRO A 440 -36.04 -14.13 -7.52
N MET A 441 -35.74 -14.71 -6.35
CA MET A 441 -35.06 -13.99 -5.25
C MET A 441 -33.68 -13.50 -5.70
N ALA A 442 -32.84 -14.38 -6.24
CA ALA A 442 -31.49 -14.05 -6.70
C ALA A 442 -31.51 -12.95 -7.78
N VAL A 443 -32.37 -13.08 -8.79
CA VAL A 443 -32.55 -12.07 -9.86
C VAL A 443 -32.91 -10.71 -9.27
N THR A 444 -33.78 -10.67 -8.27
CA THR A 444 -34.15 -9.42 -7.59
C THR A 444 -32.98 -8.83 -6.82
N LEU A 445 -32.24 -9.66 -6.06
CA LEU A 445 -31.11 -9.21 -5.24
C LEU A 445 -29.93 -8.68 -6.06
N MET A 446 -29.76 -9.14 -7.29
CA MET A 446 -28.70 -8.67 -8.20
C MET A 446 -29.20 -7.65 -9.25
N TYR A 447 -30.49 -7.28 -9.25
CA TYR A 447 -31.03 -6.39 -10.28
C TYR A 447 -30.29 -5.04 -10.29
N ASP A 448 -30.10 -4.38 -9.16
CA ASP A 448 -29.42 -3.09 -9.15
C ASP A 448 -27.88 -3.22 -9.26
N SER A 449 -27.31 -4.41 -8.99
CA SER A 449 -25.87 -4.60 -8.88
C SER A 449 -25.25 -5.30 -10.08
N LEU A 450 -24.63 -4.51 -10.95
CA LEU A 450 -23.84 -5.05 -12.07
C LEU A 450 -22.65 -5.89 -11.60
N LYS A 451 -22.02 -5.51 -10.48
CA LYS A 451 -20.89 -6.26 -9.92
C LYS A 451 -21.31 -7.64 -9.42
N LEU A 452 -22.46 -7.75 -8.74
CA LEU A 452 -22.99 -9.06 -8.34
C LEU A 452 -23.35 -9.94 -9.54
N ARG A 453 -23.97 -9.36 -10.59
CA ARG A 453 -24.27 -10.07 -11.83
C ARG A 453 -22.99 -10.62 -12.47
N PHE A 454 -21.96 -9.79 -12.62
CA PHE A 454 -20.68 -10.18 -13.19
C PHE A 454 -19.98 -11.25 -12.35
N ILE A 455 -19.88 -11.04 -11.03
CA ILE A 455 -19.24 -12.01 -10.10
C ILE A 455 -19.91 -13.37 -10.22
N MET A 456 -21.24 -13.43 -10.19
CA MET A 456 -21.98 -14.68 -10.29
C MET A 456 -21.70 -15.40 -11.61
N LEU A 457 -21.76 -14.68 -12.74
CA LEU A 457 -21.52 -15.25 -14.08
C LEU A 457 -20.08 -15.75 -14.22
N GLN A 458 -19.10 -14.96 -13.79
CA GLN A 458 -17.69 -15.33 -13.87
C GLN A 458 -17.35 -16.51 -12.97
N LEU A 459 -17.88 -16.53 -11.74
CA LEU A 459 -17.73 -17.68 -10.83
C LEU A 459 -18.38 -18.94 -11.40
N PHE A 460 -19.52 -18.85 -12.07
CA PHE A 460 -20.15 -20.00 -12.71
C PHE A 460 -19.25 -20.62 -13.80
N ILE A 461 -18.59 -19.78 -14.61
CA ILE A 461 -17.64 -20.24 -15.62
C ILE A 461 -16.46 -20.97 -14.97
N TRP A 462 -15.83 -20.37 -13.97
CA TRP A 462 -14.68 -20.96 -13.28
C TRP A 462 -15.06 -22.23 -12.51
N LYS A 463 -16.24 -22.26 -11.88
CA LYS A 463 -16.79 -23.46 -11.24
C LYS A 463 -16.94 -24.61 -12.23
N LYS A 464 -17.47 -24.36 -13.43
CA LYS A 464 -17.58 -25.37 -14.50
C LYS A 464 -16.22 -25.92 -14.94
N GLN A 465 -15.17 -25.14 -14.78
CA GLN A 465 -13.78 -25.54 -15.06
C GLN A 465 -13.13 -26.26 -13.86
N GLY A 466 -13.82 -26.41 -12.73
CA GLY A 466 -13.29 -27.02 -11.51
C GLY A 466 -12.34 -26.09 -10.73
N GLU A 467 -12.46 -24.77 -10.94
CA GLU A 467 -11.50 -23.78 -10.44
C GLU A 467 -12.06 -23.03 -9.23
N ARG A 468 -11.18 -22.72 -8.27
CA ARG A 468 -11.50 -21.87 -7.12
C ARG A 468 -11.08 -20.43 -7.38
N ALA A 469 -11.90 -19.49 -6.91
CA ALA A 469 -11.62 -18.06 -7.02
C ALA A 469 -11.50 -17.38 -5.65
N VAL A 470 -10.81 -16.24 -5.63
CA VAL A 470 -10.70 -15.38 -4.46
C VAL A 470 -11.28 -14.02 -4.80
N ILE A 471 -12.17 -13.49 -3.95
CA ILE A 471 -12.84 -12.21 -4.20
C ILE A 471 -12.55 -11.25 -3.05
N PHE A 472 -11.98 -10.10 -3.39
CA PHE A 472 -11.65 -9.05 -2.44
C PHE A 472 -12.70 -7.95 -2.42
N PHE A 473 -13.09 -7.57 -1.20
CA PHE A 473 -14.00 -6.48 -0.90
C PHE A 473 -13.32 -5.45 0.00
N LYS A 474 -13.73 -4.19 -0.11
CA LYS A 474 -13.31 -3.15 0.81
C LYS A 474 -14.22 -3.09 2.03
N TRP A 475 -15.52 -3.18 1.80
CA TRP A 475 -16.51 -3.04 2.87
C TRP A 475 -17.21 -4.37 3.19
N PRO A 476 -17.60 -4.60 4.46
CA PRO A 476 -18.30 -5.82 4.84
C PRO A 476 -19.67 -5.98 4.16
N MET A 477 -20.37 -4.88 3.86
CA MET A 477 -21.73 -4.92 3.32
C MET A 477 -21.78 -5.46 1.88
N PRO A 478 -20.95 -5.00 0.91
CA PRO A 478 -20.80 -5.66 -0.39
C PRO A 478 -20.41 -7.14 -0.29
N GLN A 479 -19.51 -7.51 0.62
CA GLN A 479 -19.11 -8.91 0.82
C GLN A 479 -20.29 -9.77 1.27
N TRP A 480 -21.07 -9.30 2.24
CA TRP A 480 -22.28 -9.98 2.72
C TRP A 480 -23.36 -10.08 1.63
N ALA A 481 -23.56 -9.01 0.84
CA ALA A 481 -24.50 -9.03 -0.27
C ALA A 481 -24.09 -10.05 -1.35
N CYS A 482 -22.78 -10.24 -1.56
CA CYS A 482 -22.25 -11.28 -2.44
C CYS A 482 -22.41 -12.68 -1.84
N GLU A 483 -22.06 -12.85 -0.55
CA GLU A 483 -22.17 -14.13 0.15
C GLU A 483 -23.61 -14.66 0.14
N SER A 484 -24.57 -13.83 0.53
CA SER A 484 -26.00 -14.19 0.56
C SER A 484 -26.53 -14.58 -0.82
N LEU A 485 -26.14 -13.87 -1.89
CA LEU A 485 -26.52 -14.21 -3.27
C LEU A 485 -25.91 -15.55 -3.72
N LEU A 486 -24.63 -15.78 -3.45
CA LEU A 486 -23.92 -16.98 -3.87
C LEU A 486 -24.44 -18.23 -3.15
N GLU A 487 -24.69 -18.15 -1.84
CA GLU A 487 -25.30 -19.23 -1.05
C GLU A 487 -26.73 -19.55 -1.52
N LEU A 488 -27.53 -18.51 -1.80
CA LEU A 488 -28.87 -18.67 -2.36
C LEU A 488 -28.85 -19.42 -3.70
N LEU A 489 -27.83 -19.17 -4.52
CA LEU A 489 -27.57 -19.86 -5.79
C LEU A 489 -26.79 -21.17 -5.64
N GLN A 490 -26.56 -21.64 -4.40
CA GLN A 490 -25.90 -22.91 -4.07
C GLN A 490 -24.43 -23.00 -4.50
N PHE A 491 -23.73 -21.86 -4.57
CA PHE A 491 -22.28 -21.85 -4.56
C PHE A 491 -21.76 -22.17 -3.16
N LYS A 492 -20.65 -22.91 -3.08
CA LYS A 492 -19.95 -23.24 -1.83
C LYS A 492 -18.92 -22.17 -1.54
N VAL A 493 -19.25 -21.22 -0.67
CA VAL A 493 -18.37 -20.08 -0.39
C VAL A 493 -17.83 -20.11 1.03
N LEU A 494 -16.60 -19.65 1.19
CA LEU A 494 -16.00 -19.36 2.49
C LEU A 494 -15.82 -17.84 2.61
N SER A 495 -16.05 -17.29 3.81
CA SER A 495 -16.00 -15.85 4.04
C SER A 495 -14.99 -15.56 5.14
N LEU A 496 -14.07 -14.63 4.91
CA LEU A 496 -13.05 -14.23 5.87
C LEU A 496 -13.27 -12.76 6.25
N CYS A 497 -13.78 -12.57 7.48
CA CYS A 497 -14.28 -11.29 7.99
C CYS A 497 -13.64 -10.92 9.33
N ALA A 498 -13.75 -9.64 9.70
CA ALA A 498 -13.02 -9.08 10.84
C ALA A 498 -13.51 -9.62 12.19
N TRP A 499 -14.76 -10.10 12.24
CA TRP A 499 -15.35 -10.71 13.43
C TRP A 499 -14.85 -12.14 13.70
N HIS A 500 -14.19 -12.81 12.75
CA HIS A 500 -13.61 -14.12 13.00
C HIS A 500 -12.40 -14.02 13.92
N THR A 501 -12.29 -14.97 14.86
CA THR A 501 -11.12 -15.22 15.70
C THR A 501 -9.95 -15.75 14.87
N THR A 502 -8.74 -15.77 15.44
CA THR A 502 -7.56 -16.33 14.76
C THR A 502 -7.75 -17.80 14.41
N ALA A 503 -8.27 -18.62 15.32
CA ALA A 503 -8.52 -20.04 15.11
C ALA A 503 -9.55 -20.28 13.98
N GLU A 504 -10.63 -19.50 13.94
CA GLU A 504 -11.62 -19.59 12.86
C GLU A 504 -11.03 -19.22 11.50
N ARG A 505 -10.17 -18.19 11.45
CA ARG A 505 -9.48 -17.80 10.20
C ARG A 505 -8.56 -18.92 9.71
N GLU A 506 -7.79 -19.53 10.60
CA GLU A 506 -6.93 -20.68 10.27
C GLU A 506 -7.74 -21.86 9.73
N GLU A 507 -8.87 -22.17 10.37
CA GLU A 507 -9.77 -23.24 9.93
C GLU A 507 -10.40 -22.97 8.55
N ILE A 508 -10.81 -21.73 8.28
CA ILE A 508 -11.32 -21.31 6.97
C ILE A 508 -10.26 -21.52 5.89
N ILE A 509 -9.01 -21.13 6.17
CA ILE A 509 -7.91 -21.24 5.21
C ILE A 509 -7.52 -22.71 5.01
N ARG A 510 -7.52 -23.51 6.07
CA ARG A 510 -7.31 -24.96 6.00
C ARG A 510 -8.33 -25.61 5.07
N LYS A 511 -9.63 -25.34 5.30
CA LYS A 511 -10.73 -25.80 4.44
C LYS A 511 -10.58 -25.36 2.99
N PHE A 512 -10.21 -24.10 2.76
CA PHE A 512 -9.99 -23.58 1.42
C PHE A 512 -8.85 -24.29 0.68
N ASN A 513 -7.84 -24.78 1.40
CA ASN A 513 -6.69 -25.47 0.80
C ASN A 513 -6.87 -26.99 0.66
N GLU A 514 -7.88 -27.57 1.31
CA GLU A 514 -8.18 -29.00 1.25
C GLU A 514 -8.73 -29.43 -0.12
N ASP A 515 -8.19 -30.52 -0.65
CA ASP A 515 -8.66 -31.16 -1.89
C ASP A 515 -10.12 -31.61 -1.79
N LYS A 516 -10.46 -32.26 -0.67
CA LYS A 516 -11.75 -32.91 -0.48
C LYS A 516 -12.88 -31.94 -0.11
N PHE A 517 -12.54 -30.71 0.29
CA PHE A 517 -13.53 -29.73 0.68
C PHE A 517 -14.07 -29.02 -0.56
N GLU A 518 -15.36 -29.20 -0.85
CA GLU A 518 -16.01 -28.50 -1.98
C GLU A 518 -16.09 -27.00 -1.69
N CYS A 519 -15.37 -26.21 -2.48
CA CYS A 519 -15.37 -24.75 -2.37
C CYS A 519 -15.22 -24.14 -3.77
N ASP A 520 -16.09 -23.18 -4.07
CA ASP A 520 -16.10 -22.43 -5.33
C ASP A 520 -15.36 -21.09 -5.18
N ALA A 521 -15.51 -20.41 -4.02
CA ALA A 521 -14.88 -19.11 -3.80
C ALA A 521 -14.57 -18.80 -2.33
N LEU A 522 -13.51 -18.02 -2.11
CA LEU A 522 -13.15 -17.40 -0.84
C LEU A 522 -13.34 -15.88 -0.92
N LEU A 523 -14.23 -15.34 -0.08
CA LEU A 523 -14.52 -13.90 0.03
C LEU A 523 -13.68 -13.28 1.15
N ILE A 524 -12.98 -12.18 0.89
CA ILE A 524 -12.02 -11.58 1.81
C ILE A 524 -12.15 -10.05 1.85
N ASN A 525 -12.10 -9.45 3.05
CA ASN A 525 -11.90 -8.01 3.15
C ASN A 525 -10.42 -7.62 3.02
N TYR A 526 -10.09 -6.55 2.27
CA TYR A 526 -8.71 -6.06 2.09
C TYR A 526 -7.89 -5.96 3.39
N PRO A 527 -8.39 -5.40 4.51
CA PRO A 527 -7.59 -5.26 5.73
C PRO A 527 -7.14 -6.60 6.31
N ILE A 528 -7.91 -7.66 6.12
CA ILE A 528 -7.64 -8.98 6.71
C ILE A 528 -6.78 -9.82 5.77
N GLY A 529 -7.04 -9.72 4.45
CA GLY A 529 -6.21 -10.32 3.42
C GLY A 529 -4.82 -9.69 3.31
N ALA A 530 -4.50 -8.64 4.08
CA ALA A 530 -3.16 -8.07 4.20
C ALA A 530 -2.19 -8.93 5.05
N HIS A 531 -2.68 -9.97 5.75
CA HIS A 531 -1.85 -10.89 6.54
C HIS A 531 -1.58 -12.20 5.78
N GLY A 532 -0.44 -12.84 6.07
CA GLY A 532 0.20 -13.98 5.37
C GLY A 532 -0.66 -15.21 5.00
N LEU A 533 -1.73 -15.06 4.24
CA LEU A 533 -2.57 -16.18 3.78
C LEU A 533 -1.86 -16.92 2.63
N ASN A 534 -1.71 -18.23 2.78
CA ASN A 534 -1.20 -19.13 1.75
C ASN A 534 -2.40 -19.72 1.00
N ILE A 535 -2.77 -19.14 -0.14
CA ILE A 535 -3.93 -19.56 -0.95
C ILE A 535 -3.59 -19.78 -2.43
N GLN A 536 -2.34 -19.53 -2.82
CA GLN A 536 -1.84 -19.63 -4.19
C GLN A 536 -1.82 -21.06 -4.76
N GLU A 537 -1.84 -22.07 -3.90
CA GLU A 537 -1.80 -23.48 -4.33
C GLU A 537 -3.14 -23.94 -4.92
N ARG A 538 -4.25 -23.34 -4.49
CA ARG A 538 -5.61 -23.75 -4.87
C ARG A 538 -6.39 -22.73 -5.68
N ALA A 539 -5.91 -21.51 -5.77
CA ALA A 539 -6.57 -20.46 -6.54
C ALA A 539 -5.61 -19.82 -7.54
N ARG A 540 -6.10 -19.57 -8.75
CA ARG A 540 -5.42 -18.76 -9.77
C ARG A 540 -6.26 -17.57 -10.27
N PHE A 541 -7.53 -17.51 -9.88
CA PHE A 541 -8.47 -16.48 -10.28
C PHE A 541 -8.77 -15.54 -9.12
N MET A 542 -8.69 -14.24 -9.38
CA MET A 542 -9.00 -13.20 -8.40
C MET A 542 -9.97 -12.17 -8.98
N ILE A 543 -10.95 -11.76 -8.18
CA ILE A 543 -11.79 -10.58 -8.47
C ILE A 543 -11.55 -9.54 -7.39
N LEU A 544 -11.17 -8.33 -7.80
CA LEU A 544 -11.10 -7.14 -6.99
C LEU A 544 -12.41 -6.38 -7.17
N ALA A 545 -13.38 -6.66 -6.31
CA ALA A 545 -14.77 -6.22 -6.49
C ALA A 545 -14.96 -4.71 -6.21
N GLU A 546 -14.08 -4.12 -5.40
CA GLU A 546 -14.08 -2.70 -5.09
C GLU A 546 -12.67 -2.11 -5.21
N TYR A 547 -12.58 -0.85 -5.60
CA TYR A 547 -11.30 -0.13 -5.63
C TYR A 547 -10.72 0.05 -4.22
N ALA A 548 -9.47 -0.37 -4.07
CA ALA A 548 -8.67 -0.01 -2.91
C ALA A 548 -8.33 1.49 -2.90
N HIS A 549 -7.87 2.01 -1.76
CA HIS A 549 -7.51 3.43 -1.64
C HIS A 549 -6.04 3.73 -2.03
N SER A 550 -5.24 2.68 -2.25
CA SER A 550 -3.84 2.74 -2.70
C SER A 550 -3.51 1.53 -3.58
N MET A 551 -2.51 1.67 -4.44
CA MET A 551 -2.00 0.56 -5.27
C MET A 551 -1.28 -0.51 -4.45
N GLU A 552 -0.75 -0.15 -3.28
CA GLU A 552 -0.12 -1.10 -2.37
C GLU A 552 -1.08 -2.20 -1.93
N ILE A 553 -2.33 -1.84 -1.61
CA ILE A 553 -3.34 -2.81 -1.21
C ILE A 553 -3.68 -3.76 -2.35
N PHE A 554 -3.73 -3.25 -3.60
CA PHE A 554 -3.87 -4.11 -4.77
C PHE A 554 -2.69 -5.06 -4.92
N ARG A 555 -1.44 -4.58 -4.76
CA ARG A 555 -0.25 -5.44 -4.80
C ARG A 555 -0.25 -6.47 -3.67
N LYS A 556 -0.66 -6.10 -2.45
CA LYS A 556 -0.75 -7.03 -1.30
C LYS A 556 -1.82 -8.10 -1.51
N ALA A 557 -2.97 -7.74 -2.12
CA ALA A 557 -3.99 -8.70 -2.51
C ALA A 557 -3.49 -9.63 -3.63
N GLY A 558 -2.94 -9.07 -4.72
CA GLY A 558 -2.38 -9.84 -5.83
C GLY A 558 -1.24 -10.77 -5.41
N GLY A 559 -0.37 -10.33 -4.51
CA GLY A 559 0.72 -11.12 -3.91
C GLY A 559 0.26 -12.32 -3.08
N ARG A 560 -1.06 -12.51 -2.88
CA ARG A 560 -1.61 -13.77 -2.33
C ARG A 560 -1.65 -14.90 -3.32
N LEU A 561 -1.69 -14.59 -4.62
CA LEU A 561 -1.68 -15.56 -5.70
C LEU A 561 -0.37 -15.44 -6.50
N VAL A 562 0.10 -14.22 -6.77
CA VAL A 562 1.34 -13.96 -7.51
C VAL A 562 2.53 -13.98 -6.55
N ARG A 563 2.94 -15.18 -6.17
CA ARG A 563 4.05 -15.41 -5.21
C ARG A 563 4.71 -16.77 -5.44
N ILE A 564 5.87 -16.95 -4.83
CA ILE A 564 6.60 -18.22 -4.81
C ILE A 564 5.66 -19.32 -4.28
N GLY A 565 5.64 -20.46 -4.98
CA GLY A 565 4.74 -21.58 -4.73
C GLY A 565 3.48 -21.62 -5.60
N ALA A 566 3.19 -20.56 -6.37
CA ALA A 566 2.18 -20.63 -7.41
C ALA A 566 2.68 -21.47 -8.58
N THR A 567 1.84 -22.38 -9.10
CA THR A 567 2.20 -23.31 -10.18
C THR A 567 1.51 -22.99 -11.50
N ARG A 568 0.56 -22.05 -11.51
CA ARG A 568 -0.30 -21.74 -12.67
C ARG A 568 -0.41 -20.24 -12.86
N ALA A 569 -0.58 -19.82 -14.12
CA ALA A 569 -0.77 -18.43 -14.47
C ALA A 569 -2.00 -17.84 -13.77
N VAL A 570 -1.86 -16.61 -13.26
CA VAL A 570 -2.86 -15.95 -12.41
C VAL A 570 -3.61 -14.88 -13.21
N LEU A 571 -4.94 -14.84 -13.08
CA LEU A 571 -5.78 -13.79 -13.65
C LEU A 571 -6.46 -12.99 -12.54
N ILE A 572 -6.28 -11.67 -12.59
CA ILE A 572 -6.84 -10.69 -11.66
C ILE A 572 -7.80 -9.77 -12.42
N LEU A 573 -9.07 -9.76 -12.05
CA LEU A 573 -10.10 -8.90 -12.62
C LEU A 573 -10.42 -7.75 -11.66
N ILE A 574 -10.36 -6.51 -12.12
CA ILE A 574 -10.78 -5.31 -11.38
C ILE A 574 -12.15 -4.88 -11.88
N LEU A 575 -13.16 -4.85 -11.01
CA LEU A 575 -14.50 -4.41 -11.40
C LEU A 575 -14.63 -2.90 -11.27
N HIS A 576 -14.97 -2.24 -12.39
CA HIS A 576 -15.11 -0.80 -12.46
C HIS A 576 -16.45 -0.41 -13.07
N THR A 577 -17.32 0.23 -12.28
CA THR A 577 -18.61 0.71 -12.79
C THR A 577 -18.46 2.11 -13.38
N VAL A 578 -18.62 2.24 -14.69
CA VAL A 578 -18.43 3.49 -15.45
C VAL A 578 -19.54 4.50 -15.12
N GLY A 579 -19.18 5.78 -14.99
CA GLY A 579 -20.11 6.87 -14.68
C GLY A 579 -20.46 6.97 -13.19
N THR A 580 -19.67 6.35 -12.32
CA THR A 580 -19.95 6.24 -10.87
C THR A 580 -18.79 6.75 -10.02
N HIS A 581 -18.86 6.56 -8.69
CA HIS A 581 -17.78 6.96 -7.80
C HIS A 581 -16.49 6.14 -8.02
N ASP A 582 -16.58 4.98 -8.69
CA ASP A 582 -15.41 4.22 -9.13
C ASP A 582 -14.50 5.05 -10.05
N ASP A 583 -15.06 5.97 -10.87
CA ASP A 583 -14.26 6.89 -11.69
C ASP A 583 -13.41 7.82 -10.84
N ALA A 584 -14.01 8.40 -9.80
CA ALA A 584 -13.31 9.28 -8.86
C ALA A 584 -12.22 8.53 -8.08
N LEU A 585 -12.51 7.29 -7.63
CA LEU A 585 -11.52 6.44 -6.96
C LEU A 585 -10.35 6.08 -7.88
N ARG A 586 -10.64 5.69 -9.13
CA ARG A 586 -9.61 5.38 -10.13
C ARG A 586 -8.75 6.59 -10.46
N LEU A 587 -9.37 7.75 -10.67
CA LEU A 587 -8.66 9.02 -10.92
C LEU A 587 -7.73 9.36 -9.75
N ASN A 588 -8.22 9.22 -8.51
CA ASN A 588 -7.42 9.47 -7.32
C ASN A 588 -6.24 8.50 -7.19
N LEU A 589 -6.40 7.23 -7.58
CA LEU A 589 -5.28 6.28 -7.65
C LEU A 589 -4.25 6.67 -8.70
N LEU A 590 -4.69 7.05 -9.91
CA LEU A 590 -3.80 7.52 -10.98
C LEU A 590 -3.01 8.77 -10.57
N LYS A 591 -3.67 9.75 -9.92
CA LYS A 591 -3.02 10.95 -9.38
C LYS A 591 -1.90 10.63 -8.38
N LYS A 592 -2.03 9.53 -7.63
CA LYS A 592 -1.00 9.05 -6.68
C LYS A 592 0.11 8.26 -7.38
N LEU A 593 -0.22 7.52 -8.44
CA LEU A 593 0.71 6.65 -9.15
C LEU A 593 1.64 7.40 -10.11
N ILE A 594 1.14 8.42 -10.82
CA ILE A 594 1.91 9.12 -11.83
C ILE A 594 3.19 9.75 -11.25
N PRO A 595 3.16 10.56 -10.16
CA PRO A 595 4.37 11.14 -9.59
C PRO A 595 5.40 10.08 -9.18
N ARG A 596 4.91 8.94 -8.67
CA ARG A 596 5.74 7.82 -8.27
C ARG A 596 6.43 7.18 -9.48
N ILE A 597 5.68 6.86 -10.53
CA ILE A 597 6.26 6.28 -11.77
C ILE A 597 7.26 7.24 -12.37
N THR A 598 6.94 8.53 -12.42
CA THR A 598 7.86 9.55 -12.94
C THR A 598 9.17 9.62 -12.16
N ALA A 599 9.12 9.49 -10.83
CA ALA A 599 10.32 9.47 -10.01
C ALA A 599 11.12 8.15 -10.11
N GLU A 600 10.42 7.04 -10.32
CA GLU A 600 11.00 5.70 -10.20
C GLU A 600 11.49 5.11 -11.53
N ALA A 601 10.87 5.48 -12.65
CA ALA A 601 11.16 4.96 -13.98
C ALA A 601 12.28 5.75 -14.68
N VAL A 602 12.88 5.11 -15.68
CA VAL A 602 13.82 5.75 -16.59
C VAL A 602 13.05 6.08 -17.86
N PHE A 603 13.02 7.36 -18.23
CA PHE A 603 12.41 7.81 -19.48
C PHE A 603 13.51 8.13 -20.48
N PRO A 604 13.29 7.81 -21.78
CA PRO A 604 14.27 8.08 -22.85
C PRO A 604 14.39 9.57 -23.20
N THR A 605 13.40 10.36 -22.78
CA THR A 605 13.23 11.77 -23.12
C THR A 605 13.27 12.64 -21.86
N GLU A 606 13.68 13.90 -22.02
CA GLU A 606 13.58 14.93 -20.98
C GLU A 606 12.32 15.79 -21.12
N ASN A 607 11.54 15.60 -22.20
CA ASN A 607 10.32 16.37 -22.45
C ASN A 607 9.22 16.01 -21.44
N GLU A 608 8.77 16.99 -20.66
CA GLU A 608 7.79 16.78 -19.59
C GLU A 608 6.45 16.21 -20.10
N ARG A 609 5.96 16.69 -21.26
CA ARG A 609 4.69 16.22 -21.82
C ARG A 609 4.76 14.74 -22.18
N GLU A 610 5.89 14.32 -22.72
CA GLU A 610 6.14 12.94 -23.11
C GLU A 610 6.31 12.02 -21.90
N ILE A 611 7.11 12.44 -20.90
CA ILE A 611 7.27 11.72 -19.62
C ILE A 611 5.92 11.52 -18.96
N ARG A 612 5.07 12.56 -18.93
CA ARG A 612 3.75 12.50 -18.33
C ARG A 612 2.83 11.53 -19.07
N ARG A 613 2.89 11.51 -20.41
CA ARG A 613 2.14 10.58 -21.26
C ARG A 613 2.56 9.13 -21.01
N GLU A 614 3.86 8.86 -21.02
CA GLU A 614 4.47 7.56 -20.70
C GLU A 614 4.09 7.08 -19.30
N ALA A 615 4.27 7.93 -18.28
CA ALA A 615 3.93 7.61 -16.90
C ALA A 615 2.43 7.32 -16.72
N MET A 616 1.56 8.05 -17.43
CA MET A 616 0.12 7.78 -17.44
C MET A 616 -0.20 6.44 -18.11
N TRP A 617 0.45 6.11 -19.23
CA TRP A 617 0.29 4.83 -19.90
C TRP A 617 0.73 3.66 -19.01
N MET A 618 1.87 3.78 -18.34
CA MET A 618 2.35 2.80 -17.36
C MET A 618 1.36 2.66 -16.18
N ALA A 619 0.85 3.78 -15.65
CA ALA A 619 -0.12 3.76 -14.55
C ALA A 619 -1.44 3.06 -14.94
N ARG A 620 -1.92 3.27 -16.18
CA ARG A 620 -3.11 2.59 -16.72
C ARG A 620 -2.88 1.10 -16.89
N THR A 621 -1.72 0.72 -17.41
CA THR A 621 -1.30 -0.69 -17.57
C THR A 621 -1.26 -1.41 -16.21
N LEU A 622 -0.72 -0.75 -15.17
CA LEU A 622 -0.71 -1.30 -13.80
C LEU A 622 -2.11 -1.51 -13.21
N LEU A 623 -3.12 -0.78 -13.68
CA LEU A 623 -4.53 -0.96 -13.31
C LEU A 623 -5.27 -1.89 -14.29
N GLY A 624 -4.57 -2.59 -15.19
CA GLY A 624 -5.19 -3.48 -16.17
C GLY A 624 -6.07 -2.76 -17.19
N VAL A 625 -5.85 -1.46 -17.40
CA VAL A 625 -6.51 -0.64 -18.42
C VAL A 625 -5.58 -0.62 -19.65
N ASN A 626 -5.48 -1.74 -20.36
CA ASN A 626 -4.73 -1.78 -21.61
C ASN A 626 -5.41 -0.85 -22.62
N GLY A 627 -4.62 0.04 -23.22
CA GLY A 627 -5.11 1.15 -24.04
C GLY A 627 -6.08 0.71 -25.13
N VAL A 628 -7.29 1.26 -25.08
CA VAL A 628 -8.03 1.53 -26.30
C VAL A 628 -7.22 2.59 -27.04
N VAL A 629 -6.48 2.18 -28.07
CA VAL A 629 -6.30 3.05 -29.23
C VAL A 629 -7.70 3.17 -29.81
N VAL A 630 -8.32 4.34 -29.69
CA VAL A 630 -9.59 4.59 -30.39
C VAL A 630 -9.24 4.53 -31.88
N PRO A 631 -9.79 3.59 -32.67
CA PRO A 631 -9.57 3.59 -34.11
C PRO A 631 -10.05 4.93 -34.67
N LYS A 632 -9.21 5.63 -35.45
CA LYS A 632 -9.56 6.89 -36.14
C LYS A 632 -10.84 6.78 -36.97
N GLU A 633 -11.23 5.56 -37.33
CA GLU A 633 -12.43 5.22 -38.11
C GLU A 633 -13.75 5.51 -37.36
N LEU A 634 -13.74 5.66 -36.02
CA LEU A 634 -14.91 6.00 -35.21
C LEU A 634 -15.10 7.52 -34.98
N GLU A 635 -14.22 8.39 -35.49
CA GLU A 635 -14.42 9.85 -35.46
C GLU A 635 -15.39 10.36 -36.55
N ASN A 636 -15.63 9.57 -37.60
CA ASN A 636 -16.36 10.03 -38.79
C ASN A 636 -17.86 9.69 -38.81
N THR A 637 -18.43 9.09 -37.77
CA THR A 637 -19.89 8.93 -37.64
C THR A 637 -20.46 9.96 -36.67
N ARG A 638 -20.36 11.24 -37.03
CA ARG A 638 -21.11 12.34 -36.41
C ARG A 638 -22.31 12.66 -37.29
N ASP A 639 -23.38 11.88 -37.20
CA ASP A 639 -24.70 12.33 -37.62
C ASP A 639 -25.81 11.56 -36.88
N GLY A 640 -26.60 12.27 -36.09
CA GLY A 640 -28.01 11.92 -35.88
C GLY A 640 -28.40 10.96 -34.75
N ALA A 641 -27.96 11.17 -33.50
CA ALA A 641 -28.74 10.92 -32.27
C ALA A 641 -27.87 11.32 -31.07
N GLY A 642 -28.46 11.94 -30.04
CA GLY A 642 -27.75 12.45 -28.85
C GLY A 642 -26.99 11.38 -28.05
N ALA A 643 -25.83 10.99 -28.55
CA ALA A 643 -24.90 10.05 -27.98
C ALA A 643 -23.73 10.80 -27.33
N PHE A 644 -23.31 10.26 -26.19
CA PHE A 644 -22.25 10.73 -25.31
C PHE A 644 -21.02 11.24 -26.06
N SER A 645 -20.65 12.49 -25.80
CA SER A 645 -19.34 13.00 -26.23
C SER A 645 -18.22 12.25 -25.50
N PRO A 646 -17.15 11.81 -26.19
CA PRO A 646 -15.89 11.36 -25.59
C PRO A 646 -15.18 12.45 -24.74
N ASP A 647 -15.68 13.69 -24.73
CA ASP A 647 -15.13 14.83 -23.98
C ASP A 647 -15.20 14.69 -22.44
N TYR A 648 -15.66 13.56 -21.90
CA TYR A 648 -15.50 13.26 -20.47
C TYR A 648 -14.04 13.03 -20.08
N TYR A 649 -13.13 12.87 -21.05
CA TYR A 649 -11.68 12.90 -20.86
C TYR A 649 -11.10 14.28 -21.17
N ASN A 650 -11.65 15.34 -20.57
CA ASN A 650 -11.05 16.66 -20.71
C ASN A 650 -9.72 16.73 -19.92
N THR A 651 -8.60 16.70 -20.63
CA THR A 651 -7.28 17.12 -20.15
C THR A 651 -7.22 18.63 -19.87
N ARG A 652 -8.27 19.39 -20.23
CA ARG A 652 -8.35 20.85 -20.12
C ARG A 652 -8.20 21.42 -18.71
N ASP A 653 -8.46 20.67 -17.65
CA ASP A 653 -8.22 21.14 -16.27
C ASP A 653 -6.74 21.07 -15.86
N LEU A 654 -5.87 20.52 -16.71
CA LEU A 654 -4.42 20.42 -16.50
C LEU A 654 -3.59 21.14 -17.57
N ASP A 655 -4.24 21.68 -18.61
CA ASP A 655 -3.61 22.35 -19.76
C ASP A 655 -3.87 23.88 -19.78
N SER A 656 -4.46 24.46 -18.72
CA SER A 656 -4.76 25.90 -18.64
C SER A 656 -3.63 26.76 -18.05
N ALA A 657 -2.45 26.17 -17.83
CA ALA A 657 -1.21 26.89 -17.61
C ALA A 657 -0.27 26.56 -18.79
N ASP A 658 0.29 27.60 -19.39
CA ASP A 658 1.30 27.58 -20.46
C ASP A 658 0.78 27.45 -21.90
N GLY A 659 0.54 28.64 -22.48
CA GLY A 659 0.45 28.82 -23.91
C GLY A 659 1.82 28.73 -24.56
N ALA A 660 1.97 27.81 -25.52
CA ALA A 660 2.97 27.89 -26.58
C ALA A 660 2.53 26.98 -27.75
N GLN A 661 2.62 27.55 -28.95
CA GLN A 661 2.25 26.96 -30.25
C GLN A 661 3.12 25.74 -30.59
N SER A 662 2.51 24.79 -31.31
CA SER A 662 3.12 23.57 -31.85
C SER A 662 3.76 23.82 -33.22
N ASP A 663 5.01 23.40 -33.39
CA ASP A 663 5.58 23.05 -34.69
C ASP A 663 5.85 21.53 -34.67
N GLU A 664 5.32 20.82 -35.68
CA GLU A 664 5.51 19.39 -35.94
C GLU A 664 6.76 19.19 -36.79
N ASP A 665 7.63 18.24 -36.44
CA ASP A 665 8.51 17.58 -37.40
C ASP A 665 8.76 16.13 -36.96
N GLY A 666 8.61 15.21 -37.92
CA GLY A 666 8.66 13.75 -37.73
C GLY A 666 10.07 13.18 -37.87
N ILE A 667 10.31 12.03 -37.22
CA ILE A 667 11.51 11.20 -37.41
C ILE A 667 11.12 9.72 -37.41
N GLU A 668 11.68 9.01 -38.39
CA GLU A 668 11.50 7.60 -38.76
C GLU A 668 12.06 6.60 -37.71
N GLU A 669 11.36 5.48 -37.52
CA GLU A 669 11.81 4.32 -36.75
C GLU A 669 12.80 3.46 -37.56
N THR A 670 13.83 2.93 -36.89
CA THR A 670 14.67 1.84 -37.42
C THR A 670 14.62 0.64 -36.49
N ASP A 671 14.27 -0.51 -37.07
CA ASP A 671 14.20 -1.82 -36.44
C ASP A 671 15.59 -2.41 -36.18
N SER A 672 15.81 -2.92 -34.98
CA SER A 672 16.60 -4.13 -34.72
C SER A 672 16.45 -4.56 -33.26
N ASP A 673 15.97 -5.78 -33.00
CA ASP A 673 16.43 -6.65 -31.88
C ASP A 673 15.64 -7.98 -31.86
N ASP A 674 16.20 -9.01 -32.50
CA ASP A 674 15.57 -10.31 -32.76
C ASP A 674 15.72 -11.37 -31.65
N GLU A 675 16.35 -11.07 -30.51
CA GLU A 675 16.55 -12.05 -29.43
C GLU A 675 15.53 -11.94 -28.28
N CYS A 676 14.69 -10.89 -28.27
CA CYS A 676 13.60 -10.71 -27.29
C CYS A 676 12.33 -11.52 -27.66
N ASN A 677 12.21 -11.95 -28.91
CA ASN A 677 10.97 -12.49 -29.49
C ASN A 677 10.58 -13.90 -28.98
N ALA A 678 11.54 -14.74 -28.56
CA ALA A 678 11.23 -16.10 -28.12
C ALA A 678 10.54 -16.16 -26.74
N SER A 679 11.00 -15.35 -25.78
CA SER A 679 10.41 -15.23 -24.45
C SER A 679 9.06 -14.51 -24.49
N ILE A 680 8.93 -13.51 -25.37
CA ILE A 680 7.68 -12.78 -25.64
C ILE A 680 6.62 -13.71 -26.24
N ASN A 681 7.00 -14.66 -27.12
CA ASN A 681 6.05 -15.56 -27.76
C ASN A 681 5.44 -16.59 -26.81
N SER A 682 6.21 -17.12 -25.83
CA SER A 682 5.63 -18.01 -24.80
C SER A 682 4.69 -17.26 -23.85
N ALA A 683 5.10 -16.07 -23.38
CA ALA A 683 4.28 -15.20 -22.55
C ALA A 683 3.03 -14.67 -23.30
N ARG A 684 3.11 -14.48 -24.63
CA ARG A 684 1.96 -14.17 -25.49
C ARG A 684 0.98 -15.33 -25.59
N SER A 685 1.46 -16.58 -25.70
CA SER A 685 0.58 -17.75 -25.75
C SER A 685 -0.19 -17.96 -24.44
N ASP A 686 0.49 -17.84 -23.29
CA ASP A 686 -0.14 -17.92 -21.97
C ASP A 686 -1.08 -16.72 -21.74
N SER A 687 -0.70 -15.52 -22.21
CA SER A 687 -1.53 -14.31 -22.13
C SER A 687 -2.78 -14.40 -22.98
N MET A 688 -2.72 -15.02 -24.17
CA MET A 688 -3.88 -15.30 -25.03
C MET A 688 -4.80 -16.35 -24.40
N GLU A 689 -4.24 -17.40 -23.81
CA GLU A 689 -5.04 -18.40 -23.10
C GLU A 689 -5.82 -17.76 -21.94
N LEU A 690 -5.19 -16.86 -21.17
CA LEU A 690 -5.84 -16.12 -20.08
C LEU A 690 -6.99 -15.20 -20.55
N GLU A 691 -6.98 -14.71 -21.80
CA GLU A 691 -8.11 -13.93 -22.33
C GLU A 691 -9.34 -14.78 -22.59
N HIS A 692 -9.17 -16.05 -22.95
CA HIS A 692 -10.29 -16.98 -23.11
C HIS A 692 -11.03 -17.27 -21.79
N TYR A 693 -10.37 -17.06 -20.64
CA TYR A 693 -10.98 -17.26 -19.32
C TYR A 693 -11.74 -16.03 -18.79
N ALA A 694 -11.54 -14.85 -19.41
CA ALA A 694 -12.32 -13.65 -19.10
C ALA A 694 -13.58 -13.60 -19.97
N MET A 695 -14.74 -13.26 -19.40
CA MET A 695 -15.92 -12.92 -20.21
C MET A 695 -15.58 -11.82 -21.23
N ASP A 696 -16.15 -11.92 -22.43
CA ASP A 696 -15.96 -10.99 -23.54
C ASP A 696 -16.11 -9.53 -23.08
N ARG A 697 -15.21 -8.64 -23.53
CA ARG A 697 -14.99 -7.30 -22.93
C ARG A 697 -16.19 -6.35 -23.11
N SER A 698 -17.18 -6.72 -23.92
CA SER A 698 -18.43 -6.01 -24.11
C SER A 698 -19.54 -6.63 -23.25
N PHE A 699 -19.72 -6.15 -22.01
CA PHE A 699 -20.89 -6.49 -21.19
C PHE A 699 -21.45 -5.27 -20.45
#